data_AF-A0AAV0YU97-F1
#
_entry.id   AF-A0AAV0YU97-F1
#
_cell.length_a   1.000
_cell.length_b   1.000
_cell.length_c   1.000
_cell.angle_alpha   90.00
_cell.angle_beta   90.00
_cell.angle_gamma   90.00
#
_symmetry.space_group_name_H-M   'P 1'
#
loop_
_entity.id
_entity.type
_entity.pdbx_description
1 polymer ?
#
loop_
_entity_poly.entity_id
_entity_poly.type
_entity_poly.pdbx_seq_one_letter_code
_entity_poly.pdbx_strand_id
1 'polypeptide(L)'
;MAVKCLLRSRVHFQQPRFFRFYSPNSSALMLEDETPNFNAPVPKTPPKLSRLVVKVFKSLNWGVAREVKFKGLVQSHGFYHSINSFRIIIHTYALAGMSLEVFILLRDIVEYYKEQNRDAFELFSVLLDSPHHVKSSVVVSDALMKVFASNSMLEHACYVFVNARDVGIEPNIMSCNFLLKCLVEANRVDGVRWFFEDLKKFGPKMNIHTYTIMMNFYCRDVGCSADIRRASEILGKIYRSGETPTVVTYSTYIKGLCKVGCVEVALKLICDLHRKNLPFNSHCLNAVIYGFCQRGAIDEASIVLEEMKNSVILPDVYSYSILVDAFCKNGYDKRAIDLMTDMKLYGIKPSIVSYTSLIRSLFKNRPMQSLMNIFQEISASGCKYDQIMYETLVDGFCRKGDMDSAIHLLEEMSGNNFAPSAFSYCSLIRGFYKLRQFTNALKIYGIMQKRGFWPDTITCNHILSIHCRKHEFNVALALSQKFQEHGVNLNPYSYNEFIHKLCRESFPEKALQLLPLMLKRNVLPEVVNYSTLITGFVKHSNSKKAVVLFTRMTKVGITFNVRTYTFLMDQCIRNCKRRLAYYLFEEMKERGVYPDQKAYNTLIVAFCNAEEMIMAQALYYEMLREGCSPDVALSRLPLYPVGRSDILNSGKCNDPRKTNWIGSVKRVKHDFSRPRAFARCEVGSFSRLLRRIGKWVKLWDATNWWIQLNVKCETKTKDNVFVNVVASVQYRTVADKASDAFYKLTNKREQIQSYVFDVIRASVPKLEPDTSLSRRMIAKAVEDELEKAMLTYAYDIVQTLIVDIEPDVNVKRAMNEINAAARMRTRLHTRKPKQKRYCRSRKLSPSIYWDSVLGM
;
A
#
# COMPACT_ATOMS: atom_id res chain seq x y z
N MET A 1 -68.04 3.01 4.50
CA MET A 1 -68.78 3.14 3.22
C MET A 1 -68.61 4.58 2.75
N ALA A 2 -67.60 4.85 1.91
CA ALA A 2 -67.73 5.04 0.46
C ALA A 2 -68.33 6.42 0.12
N VAL A 3 -67.76 7.36 -0.66
CA VAL A 3 -66.60 7.42 -1.56
C VAL A 3 -66.31 8.92 -1.85
N LYS A 4 -65.02 9.30 -1.87
CA LYS A 4 -64.29 10.35 -2.65
C LYS A 4 -64.73 11.84 -2.77
N CYS A 5 -63.72 12.65 -2.45
CA CYS A 5 -63.03 13.66 -3.30
C CYS A 5 -63.43 15.16 -3.28
N LEU A 6 -62.46 15.89 -2.71
CA LEU A 6 -61.72 17.04 -3.27
C LEU A 6 -62.26 18.46 -3.06
N LEU A 7 -61.50 19.14 -2.19
CA LEU A 7 -60.97 20.51 -2.31
C LEU A 7 -61.96 21.68 -2.33
N ARG A 8 -61.98 22.44 -1.23
CA ARG A 8 -61.50 23.83 -1.23
C ARG A 8 -61.36 24.35 0.20
N SER A 9 -60.14 24.71 0.55
CA SER A 9 -59.81 25.59 1.66
C SER A 9 -60.39 26.98 1.40
N ARG A 10 -60.87 27.61 2.46
CA ARG A 10 -61.29 29.00 2.48
C ARG A 10 -60.76 29.62 3.77
N VAL A 11 -60.43 30.91 3.64
CA VAL A 11 -60.36 31.96 4.66
C VAL A 11 -59.18 31.96 5.67
N HIS A 12 -58.64 33.11 6.13
CA HIS A 12 -59.18 34.47 6.21
C HIS A 12 -58.03 35.53 6.37
N PHE A 13 -58.19 36.65 5.65
CA PHE A 13 -58.05 38.08 6.09
C PHE A 13 -56.68 38.62 6.60
N GLN A 14 -56.30 39.90 6.48
CA GLN A 14 -57.01 41.15 6.14
C GLN A 14 -55.98 42.24 5.72
N GLN A 15 -56.41 43.18 4.87
CA GLN A 15 -55.70 44.40 4.39
C GLN A 15 -55.60 45.51 5.48
N PRO A 16 -54.86 46.65 5.29
CA PRO A 16 -55.30 47.82 4.48
C PRO A 16 -54.16 48.47 3.62
N ARG A 17 -54.41 48.90 2.36
CA ARG A 17 -54.73 50.27 1.84
C ARG A 17 -53.56 51.28 1.91
N PHE A 18 -53.26 52.20 0.99
CA PHE A 18 -53.70 52.64 -0.35
C PHE A 18 -52.70 53.76 -0.76
N PHE A 19 -52.35 53.91 -2.04
CA PHE A 19 -52.17 55.19 -2.81
C PHE A 19 -51.66 54.79 -4.21
N ARG A 20 -52.54 54.54 -5.19
CA ARG A 20 -53.14 55.44 -6.22
C ARG A 20 -52.14 56.11 -7.20
N PHE A 21 -52.27 55.65 -8.46
CA PHE A 21 -51.97 56.26 -9.78
C PHE A 21 -50.53 56.71 -10.07
N TYR A 22 -49.87 56.37 -11.19
CA TYR A 22 -50.28 56.53 -12.59
C TYR A 22 -49.61 55.49 -13.51
N SER A 23 -50.27 55.15 -14.60
CA SER A 23 -49.65 54.81 -15.90
C SER A 23 -49.94 55.98 -16.86
N PRO A 24 -49.52 55.96 -18.13
CA PRO A 24 -48.26 55.51 -18.75
C PRO A 24 -47.65 56.65 -19.61
N ASN A 25 -46.34 56.66 -19.85
CA ASN A 25 -45.73 56.89 -21.16
C ASN A 25 -44.25 57.30 -21.07
N SER A 26 -43.56 56.87 -22.13
CA SER A 26 -42.38 57.48 -22.73
C SER A 26 -41.08 57.50 -21.94
N SER A 27 -40.18 56.65 -22.44
CA SER A 27 -38.93 57.07 -23.05
C SER A 27 -37.87 57.75 -22.17
N ALA A 28 -36.65 57.24 -22.35
CA ALA A 28 -35.37 57.85 -21.99
C ALA A 28 -35.01 57.76 -20.51
N LEU A 29 -34.01 56.92 -20.22
CA LEU A 29 -32.72 57.40 -19.74
C LEU A 29 -31.72 56.25 -19.87
N MET A 30 -31.12 56.18 -21.07
CA MET A 30 -29.73 55.79 -21.20
C MET A 30 -28.93 56.83 -20.40
N LEU A 31 -28.23 56.40 -19.36
CA LEU A 31 -27.08 57.13 -18.87
C LEU A 31 -25.90 56.16 -18.86
N GLU A 32 -24.88 56.67 -19.51
CA GLU A 32 -23.58 56.10 -19.83
C GLU A 32 -22.80 55.80 -18.55
N ASP A 33 -21.97 54.76 -18.57
CA ASP A 33 -20.57 54.92 -18.13
C ASP A 33 -19.65 53.81 -18.66
N GLU A 34 -18.53 54.32 -19.19
CA GLU A 34 -17.20 53.75 -19.44
C GLU A 34 -17.01 52.56 -20.42
N THR A 35 -16.65 52.95 -21.65
CA THR A 35 -16.01 52.12 -22.67
C THR A 35 -14.51 51.89 -22.41
N PRO A 36 -13.97 50.69 -22.71
CA PRO A 36 -12.70 50.55 -23.39
C PRO A 36 -12.91 50.24 -24.87
N ASN A 37 -12.23 51.03 -25.68
CA ASN A 37 -12.29 51.12 -27.13
C ASN A 37 -11.81 49.84 -27.84
N PHE A 38 -12.66 49.22 -28.65
CA PHE A 38 -12.23 48.41 -29.80
C PHE A 38 -13.24 48.56 -30.95
N ASN A 39 -12.81 49.21 -32.02
CA ASN A 39 -13.48 49.34 -33.30
C ASN A 39 -13.94 47.98 -33.85
N ALA A 40 -15.25 47.73 -33.81
CA ALA A 40 -15.93 46.77 -34.68
C ALA A 40 -17.26 47.39 -35.16
N PRO A 41 -17.70 47.14 -36.41
CA PRO A 41 -18.86 47.82 -36.97
C PRO A 41 -20.14 47.37 -36.25
N VAL A 42 -20.91 48.33 -35.77
CA VAL A 42 -22.27 48.13 -35.23
C VAL A 42 -23.17 47.60 -36.36
N PRO A 43 -23.75 46.38 -36.28
CA PRO A 43 -24.74 45.95 -37.24
C PRO A 43 -26.09 46.58 -36.91
N LYS A 44 -26.68 47.28 -37.88
CA LYS A 44 -28.08 47.70 -37.88
C LYS A 44 -28.98 46.47 -37.66
N THR A 45 -29.77 46.48 -36.58
CA THR A 45 -30.73 45.41 -36.22
C THR A 45 -31.82 45.17 -37.26
N PRO A 46 -32.31 43.92 -37.39
CA PRO A 46 -33.71 43.65 -37.73
C PRO A 46 -34.48 42.93 -36.59
N PRO A 47 -35.83 42.98 -36.59
CA PRO A 47 -36.71 42.89 -35.42
C PRO A 47 -37.12 41.45 -35.02
N LYS A 48 -36.21 40.47 -35.07
CA LYS A 48 -36.56 39.07 -34.75
C LYS A 48 -36.45 38.73 -33.26
N LEU A 49 -35.40 39.20 -32.58
CA LEU A 49 -35.15 38.88 -31.17
C LEU A 49 -36.18 39.54 -30.23
N SER A 50 -36.52 40.81 -30.48
CA SER A 50 -37.56 41.52 -29.72
C SER A 50 -38.96 40.94 -29.96
N ARG A 51 -39.28 40.51 -31.19
CA ARG A 51 -40.53 39.79 -31.49
C ARG A 51 -40.60 38.43 -30.79
N LEU A 52 -39.48 37.70 -30.68
CA LEU A 52 -39.40 36.44 -29.94
C LEU A 52 -39.71 36.67 -28.46
N VAL A 53 -39.04 37.64 -27.84
CA VAL A 53 -39.27 38.03 -26.45
C VAL A 53 -40.75 38.41 -26.25
N VAL A 54 -41.30 39.30 -27.07
CA VAL A 54 -42.73 39.71 -27.00
C VAL A 54 -43.70 38.54 -27.22
N LYS A 55 -43.38 37.60 -28.13
CA LYS A 55 -44.20 36.41 -28.40
C LYS A 55 -44.17 35.45 -27.21
N VAL A 56 -43.01 35.25 -26.59
CA VAL A 56 -42.85 34.45 -25.37
C VAL A 56 -43.59 35.10 -24.20
N PHE A 57 -43.46 36.41 -24.00
CA PHE A 57 -44.22 37.17 -23.00
C PHE A 57 -45.74 37.03 -23.16
N LYS A 58 -46.25 37.10 -24.39
CA LYS A 58 -47.70 37.02 -24.67
C LYS A 58 -48.27 35.60 -24.59
N SER A 59 -47.46 34.57 -24.82
CA SER A 59 -47.94 33.19 -24.95
C SER A 59 -47.58 32.28 -23.77
N LEU A 60 -46.53 32.60 -23.00
CA LEU A 60 -45.94 31.73 -21.97
C LEU A 60 -45.79 30.27 -22.43
N ASN A 61 -45.57 30.05 -23.73
CA ASN A 61 -45.55 28.73 -24.34
C ASN A 61 -44.10 28.29 -24.59
N TRP A 62 -43.69 27.21 -23.92
CA TRP A 62 -42.37 26.61 -24.05
C TRP A 62 -42.01 26.20 -25.50
N GLY A 63 -42.99 25.83 -26.32
CA GLY A 63 -42.76 25.39 -27.70
C GLY A 63 -42.01 26.41 -28.55
N VAL A 64 -42.28 27.71 -28.35
CA VAL A 64 -41.63 28.80 -29.09
C VAL A 64 -40.19 29.07 -28.60
N ALA A 65 -39.93 28.85 -27.31
CA ALA A 65 -38.59 29.05 -26.74
C ALA A 65 -37.64 27.88 -27.05
N ARG A 66 -38.17 26.64 -27.13
CA ARG A 66 -37.38 25.43 -27.41
C ARG A 66 -36.77 25.39 -28.81
N GLU A 67 -37.42 25.98 -29.80
CA GLU A 67 -36.93 26.01 -31.19
C GLU A 67 -35.69 26.90 -31.37
N VAL A 68 -35.35 27.71 -30.37
CA VAL A 68 -34.31 28.73 -30.46
C VAL A 68 -33.13 28.38 -29.55
N LYS A 69 -32.07 27.80 -30.14
CA LYS A 69 -30.82 27.49 -29.42
C LYS A 69 -29.96 28.73 -29.22
N PHE A 70 -29.40 28.91 -28.01
CA PHE A 70 -28.55 30.06 -27.65
C PHE A 70 -27.36 30.24 -28.61
N LYS A 71 -26.65 29.15 -28.93
CA LYS A 71 -25.52 29.15 -29.87
C LYS A 71 -25.86 29.73 -31.24
N GLY A 72 -27.04 29.41 -31.78
CA GLY A 72 -27.47 29.92 -33.09
C GLY A 72 -27.85 31.41 -33.06
N LEU A 73 -28.31 31.92 -31.93
CA LEU A 73 -28.61 33.33 -31.75
C LEU A 73 -27.34 34.18 -31.57
N VAL A 74 -26.36 33.70 -30.81
CA VAL A 74 -25.07 34.40 -30.66
C VAL A 74 -24.38 34.55 -32.01
N GLN A 75 -24.40 33.50 -32.85
CA GLN A 75 -23.82 33.53 -34.19
C GLN A 75 -24.51 34.51 -35.16
N SER A 76 -25.77 34.87 -34.92
CA SER A 76 -26.57 35.69 -35.84
C SER A 76 -26.82 37.13 -35.37
N HIS A 77 -26.85 37.39 -34.06
CA HIS A 77 -27.24 38.69 -33.49
C HIS A 77 -26.23 39.23 -32.46
N GLY A 78 -25.12 38.52 -32.22
CA GLY A 78 -24.10 38.91 -31.25
C GLY A 78 -24.43 38.51 -29.81
N PHE A 79 -23.39 38.52 -28.96
CA PHE A 79 -23.45 38.00 -27.59
C PHE A 79 -24.32 38.84 -26.65
N TYR A 80 -24.12 40.17 -26.63
CA TYR A 80 -24.77 41.09 -25.70
C TYR A 80 -26.31 41.15 -25.86
N HIS A 81 -26.81 41.20 -27.09
CA HIS A 81 -28.26 41.24 -27.34
C HIS A 81 -28.92 39.89 -27.02
N SER A 82 -28.21 38.79 -27.27
CA SER A 82 -28.69 37.43 -26.99
C SER A 82 -28.78 37.19 -25.48
N ILE A 83 -27.73 37.49 -24.71
CA ILE A 83 -27.74 37.27 -23.25
C ILE A 83 -28.83 38.08 -22.55
N ASN A 84 -29.03 39.35 -22.94
CA ASN A 84 -30.09 40.21 -22.39
C ASN A 84 -31.50 39.71 -22.75
N SER A 85 -31.70 39.20 -23.96
CA SER A 85 -33.00 38.64 -24.37
C SER A 85 -33.33 37.35 -23.62
N PHE A 86 -32.35 36.47 -23.43
CA PHE A 86 -32.53 35.27 -22.61
C PHE A 86 -32.71 35.61 -21.13
N ARG A 87 -32.00 36.61 -20.59
CA ARG A 87 -32.20 37.10 -19.21
C ARG A 87 -33.66 37.45 -18.96
N ILE A 88 -34.26 38.25 -19.86
CA ILE A 88 -35.67 38.64 -19.75
C ILE A 88 -36.58 37.41 -19.82
N ILE A 89 -36.36 36.49 -20.76
CA ILE A 89 -37.16 35.25 -20.89
C ILE A 89 -37.03 34.39 -19.62
N ILE A 90 -35.82 34.22 -19.08
CA ILE A 90 -35.54 33.45 -17.87
C ILE A 90 -36.30 34.02 -16.68
N HIS A 91 -36.23 35.33 -16.43
CA HIS A 91 -36.95 35.95 -15.33
C HIS A 91 -38.48 35.87 -15.50
N THR A 92 -39.00 35.96 -16.73
CA THR A 92 -40.44 35.80 -16.96
C THR A 92 -40.94 34.40 -16.65
N TYR A 93 -40.21 33.37 -17.07
CA TYR A 93 -40.55 31.99 -16.74
C TYR A 93 -40.35 31.68 -15.25
N ALA A 94 -39.33 32.27 -14.61
CA ALA A 94 -39.14 32.15 -13.17
C ALA A 94 -40.31 32.77 -12.39
N LEU A 95 -40.81 33.95 -12.79
CA LEU A 95 -42.01 34.57 -12.19
C LEU A 95 -43.29 33.75 -12.44
N ALA A 96 -43.38 33.07 -13.58
CA ALA A 96 -44.49 32.16 -13.91
C ALA A 96 -44.42 30.79 -13.20
N GLY A 97 -43.32 30.48 -12.48
CA GLY A 97 -43.13 29.20 -11.81
C GLY A 97 -42.65 28.05 -12.71
N MET A 98 -42.21 28.35 -13.93
CA MET A 98 -41.76 27.39 -14.94
C MET A 98 -40.27 27.04 -14.74
N SER A 99 -39.95 26.31 -13.67
CA SER A 99 -38.56 26.06 -13.25
C SER A 99 -37.76 25.13 -14.17
N LEU A 100 -38.43 24.22 -14.88
CA LEU A 100 -37.76 23.26 -15.77
C LEU A 100 -37.27 23.95 -17.05
N GLU A 101 -38.09 24.85 -17.58
CA GLU A 101 -37.82 25.66 -18.76
C GLU A 101 -36.67 26.64 -18.49
N VAL A 102 -36.66 27.27 -17.30
CA VAL A 102 -35.53 28.07 -16.82
C VAL A 102 -34.25 27.24 -16.77
N PHE A 103 -34.29 26.03 -16.22
CA PHE A 103 -33.13 25.14 -16.16
C PHE A 103 -32.57 24.78 -17.55
N ILE A 104 -33.43 24.49 -18.53
CA ILE A 104 -33.00 24.15 -19.89
C ILE A 104 -32.37 25.36 -20.59
N LEU A 105 -32.97 26.54 -20.48
CA LEU A 105 -32.43 27.77 -21.09
C LEU A 105 -31.06 28.13 -20.49
N LEU A 106 -30.92 28.02 -19.18
CA LEU A 106 -29.64 28.25 -18.49
C LEU A 106 -28.59 27.22 -18.87
N ARG A 107 -28.97 25.95 -19.03
CA ARG A 107 -28.06 24.89 -19.48
C ARG A 107 -27.49 25.19 -20.85
N ASP A 108 -28.33 25.61 -21.80
CA ASP A 108 -27.90 25.93 -23.16
C ASP A 108 -26.92 27.13 -23.19
N ILE A 109 -27.06 28.10 -22.27
CA ILE A 109 -26.11 29.20 -22.09
C ILE A 109 -24.78 28.70 -21.51
N VAL A 110 -24.81 27.91 -20.43
CA VAL A 110 -23.60 27.41 -19.76
C VAL A 110 -22.84 26.42 -20.66
N GLU A 111 -23.55 25.60 -21.43
CA GLU A 111 -22.94 24.69 -22.42
C GLU A 111 -22.17 25.45 -23.49
N TYR A 112 -22.71 26.58 -23.98
CA TYR A 112 -21.99 27.46 -24.90
C TYR A 112 -20.70 28.03 -24.28
N TYR A 113 -20.74 28.49 -23.03
CA TYR A 113 -19.55 28.98 -22.31
C TYR A 113 -18.48 27.90 -22.15
N LYS A 114 -18.91 26.67 -21.85
CA LYS A 114 -18.02 25.50 -21.72
C LYS A 114 -17.39 25.13 -23.07
N GLU A 115 -18.15 25.12 -24.16
CA GLU A 115 -17.62 24.86 -25.50
C GLU A 115 -16.60 25.91 -25.96
N GLN A 116 -16.82 27.19 -25.60
CA GLN A 116 -15.94 28.30 -25.95
C GLN A 116 -14.79 28.51 -24.96
N ASN A 117 -14.70 27.69 -23.90
CA ASN A 117 -13.72 27.80 -22.81
C ASN A 117 -13.63 29.22 -22.21
N ARG A 118 -14.77 29.92 -22.13
CA ARG A 118 -14.86 31.27 -21.54
C ARG A 118 -15.15 31.18 -20.04
N ASP A 119 -14.66 32.17 -19.30
CA ASP A 119 -14.94 32.29 -17.88
C ASP A 119 -16.42 32.60 -17.64
N ALA A 120 -17.08 31.81 -16.78
CA ALA A 120 -18.49 31.93 -16.48
C ALA A 120 -18.76 32.60 -15.11
N PHE A 121 -17.75 33.10 -14.39
CA PHE A 121 -17.95 33.80 -13.11
C PHE A 121 -18.83 35.06 -13.27
N GLU A 122 -18.70 35.79 -14.37
CA GLU A 122 -19.53 36.98 -14.65
C GLU A 122 -20.98 36.65 -15.04
N LEU A 123 -21.29 35.37 -15.31
CA LEU A 123 -22.63 34.98 -15.75
C LEU A 123 -23.70 35.21 -14.67
N PHE A 124 -23.32 35.08 -13.40
CA PHE A 124 -24.24 35.32 -12.28
C PHE A 124 -24.67 36.79 -12.19
N SER A 125 -23.73 37.74 -12.32
CA SER A 125 -24.03 39.17 -12.24
C SER A 125 -24.82 39.65 -13.46
N VAL A 126 -24.58 39.08 -14.64
CA VAL A 126 -25.28 39.45 -15.88
C VAL A 126 -26.72 38.92 -15.91
N LEU A 127 -26.98 37.75 -15.30
CA LEU A 127 -28.28 37.08 -15.35
C LEU A 127 -29.24 37.43 -14.21
N LEU A 128 -28.83 38.24 -13.23
CA LEU A 128 -29.70 38.67 -12.12
C LEU A 128 -30.05 40.15 -12.25
N ASP A 129 -31.34 40.47 -12.24
CA ASP A 129 -31.83 41.86 -12.15
C ASP A 129 -31.81 42.38 -10.70
N SER A 130 -31.83 43.72 -10.57
CA SER A 130 -31.86 44.53 -9.33
C SER A 130 -32.73 43.94 -8.20
N PRO A 131 -32.39 44.17 -6.90
CA PRO A 131 -32.98 43.55 -5.69
C PRO A 131 -34.52 43.54 -5.54
N HIS A 132 -35.28 44.17 -6.44
CA HIS A 132 -36.75 44.23 -6.39
C HIS A 132 -37.47 42.95 -6.86
N HIS A 133 -36.78 41.97 -7.47
CA HIS A 133 -37.38 40.72 -7.97
C HIS A 133 -36.89 39.44 -7.26
N VAL A 134 -36.74 39.50 -5.93
CA VAL A 134 -36.21 38.41 -5.09
C VAL A 134 -36.74 37.01 -5.43
N LYS A 135 -38.05 36.86 -5.71
CA LYS A 135 -38.66 35.56 -6.02
C LYS A 135 -38.14 34.91 -7.32
N SER A 136 -37.95 35.68 -8.39
CA SER A 136 -37.42 35.13 -9.64
C SER A 136 -35.93 34.83 -9.49
N SER A 137 -35.21 35.70 -8.75
CA SER A 137 -33.79 35.55 -8.46
C SER A 137 -33.44 34.30 -7.65
N VAL A 138 -34.30 33.85 -6.72
CA VAL A 138 -34.13 32.56 -6.02
C VAL A 138 -34.18 31.38 -7.00
N VAL A 139 -35.18 31.35 -7.89
CA VAL A 139 -35.37 30.25 -8.86
C VAL A 139 -34.21 30.21 -9.87
N VAL A 140 -33.73 31.38 -10.30
CA VAL A 140 -32.60 31.51 -11.23
C VAL A 140 -31.29 31.08 -10.55
N SER A 141 -31.03 31.49 -9.32
CA SER A 141 -29.86 31.06 -8.54
C SER A 141 -29.84 29.54 -8.32
N ASP A 142 -30.96 28.96 -7.91
CA ASP A 142 -31.12 27.52 -7.73
C ASP A 142 -30.88 26.72 -9.02
N ALA A 143 -31.43 27.21 -10.13
CA ALA A 143 -31.25 26.58 -11.44
C ALA A 143 -29.80 26.70 -11.92
N LEU A 144 -29.17 27.87 -11.78
CA LEU A 144 -27.76 28.09 -12.11
C LEU A 144 -26.83 27.17 -11.32
N MET A 145 -27.02 27.06 -10.00
CA MET A 145 -26.25 26.14 -9.15
C MET A 145 -26.32 24.70 -9.68
N LYS A 146 -27.52 24.21 -10.03
CA LYS A 146 -27.70 22.86 -10.56
C LYS A 146 -27.05 22.70 -11.94
N VAL A 147 -27.22 23.67 -12.84
CA VAL A 147 -26.63 23.62 -14.19
C VAL A 147 -25.11 23.56 -14.14
N PHE A 148 -24.47 24.40 -13.32
CA PHE A 148 -23.01 24.37 -13.16
C PHE A 148 -22.53 23.07 -12.53
N ALA A 149 -23.22 22.58 -11.50
CA ALA A 149 -22.90 21.30 -10.86
C ALA A 149 -23.04 20.10 -11.82
N SER A 150 -24.11 20.05 -12.64
CA SER A 150 -24.31 19.02 -13.66
C SER A 150 -23.24 19.03 -14.77
N ASN A 151 -22.65 20.19 -15.06
CA ASN A 151 -21.58 20.34 -16.05
C ASN A 151 -20.17 20.11 -15.50
N SER A 152 -20.05 19.70 -14.23
CA SER A 152 -18.79 19.55 -13.48
C SER A 152 -18.03 20.87 -13.27
N MET A 153 -18.69 22.02 -13.39
CA MET A 153 -18.13 23.36 -13.13
C MET A 153 -18.34 23.75 -11.66
N LEU A 154 -17.71 23.02 -10.75
CA LEU A 154 -18.03 23.05 -9.31
C LEU A 154 -17.64 24.36 -8.60
N GLU A 155 -16.55 25.01 -9.03
CA GLU A 155 -16.10 26.30 -8.47
C GLU A 155 -17.09 27.42 -8.81
N HIS A 156 -17.60 27.42 -10.04
CA HIS A 156 -18.64 28.35 -10.49
C HIS A 156 -19.95 28.12 -9.72
N ALA A 157 -20.33 26.87 -9.49
CA ALA A 157 -21.49 26.55 -8.68
C ALA A 157 -21.36 27.02 -7.21
N CYS A 158 -20.16 26.92 -6.62
CA CYS A 158 -19.87 27.46 -5.29
C CYS A 158 -19.91 29.00 -5.27
N TYR A 159 -19.40 29.64 -6.33
CA TYR A 159 -19.43 31.09 -6.49
C TYR A 159 -20.87 31.63 -6.58
N VAL A 160 -21.75 30.96 -7.34
CA VAL A 160 -23.18 31.29 -7.40
C VAL A 160 -23.82 31.24 -6.01
N PHE A 161 -23.46 30.26 -5.16
CA PHE A 161 -23.94 30.17 -3.78
C PHE A 161 -23.47 31.36 -2.91
N VAL A 162 -22.18 31.71 -2.99
CA VAL A 162 -21.61 32.85 -2.25
C VAL A 162 -22.25 34.16 -2.67
N ASN A 163 -22.39 34.39 -3.98
CA ASN A 163 -22.99 35.62 -4.45
C ASN A 163 -24.49 35.69 -4.17
N ALA A 164 -25.21 34.57 -4.20
CA ALA A 164 -26.62 34.53 -3.78
C ALA A 164 -26.76 35.01 -2.33
N ARG A 165 -25.86 34.55 -1.44
CA ARG A 165 -25.79 35.03 -0.05
C ARG A 165 -25.48 36.51 0.03
N ASP A 166 -24.48 37.01 -0.71
CA ASP A 166 -24.07 38.42 -0.64
C ASP A 166 -25.18 39.38 -1.11
N VAL A 167 -26.08 38.90 -1.98
CA VAL A 167 -27.29 39.61 -2.44
C VAL A 167 -28.49 39.41 -1.49
N GLY A 168 -28.35 38.58 -0.44
CA GLY A 168 -29.42 38.29 0.54
C GLY A 168 -30.46 37.27 0.06
N ILE A 169 -30.14 36.48 -0.97
CA ILE A 169 -30.98 35.41 -1.50
C ILE A 169 -30.64 34.11 -0.76
N GLU A 170 -31.61 33.51 -0.07
CA GLU A 170 -31.44 32.18 0.51
C GLU A 170 -31.63 31.09 -0.57
N PRO A 171 -30.58 30.33 -0.93
CA PRO A 171 -30.69 29.23 -1.89
C PRO A 171 -31.42 28.03 -1.30
N ASN A 172 -32.06 27.21 -2.15
CA ASN A 172 -32.82 26.05 -1.69
C ASN A 172 -31.88 24.93 -1.22
N ILE A 173 -32.24 24.28 -0.10
CA ILE A 173 -31.51 23.13 0.45
C ILE A 173 -31.35 21.99 -0.55
N MET A 174 -32.31 21.78 -1.46
CA MET A 174 -32.23 20.74 -2.49
C MET A 174 -31.14 21.03 -3.52
N SER A 175 -30.96 22.31 -3.91
CA SER A 175 -29.89 22.75 -4.80
C SER A 175 -28.53 22.63 -4.12
N CYS A 176 -28.45 23.02 -2.84
CA CYS A 176 -27.25 22.87 -2.03
C CYS A 176 -26.85 21.39 -1.85
N ASN A 177 -27.82 20.51 -1.60
CA ASN A 177 -27.59 19.06 -1.50
C ASN A 177 -27.09 18.45 -2.81
N PHE A 178 -27.61 18.91 -3.95
CA PHE A 178 -27.14 18.47 -5.26
C PHE A 178 -25.69 18.90 -5.52
N LEU A 179 -25.37 20.17 -5.25
CA LEU A 179 -24.00 20.68 -5.36
C LEU A 179 -23.05 19.91 -4.43
N LEU A 180 -23.43 19.71 -3.17
CA LEU A 180 -22.65 18.94 -2.20
C LEU A 180 -22.41 17.50 -2.68
N LYS A 181 -23.42 16.84 -3.25
CA LYS A 181 -23.28 15.50 -3.83
C LYS A 181 -22.28 15.50 -4.99
N CYS A 182 -22.37 16.45 -5.92
CA CYS A 182 -21.44 16.57 -7.05
C CYS A 182 -20.00 16.85 -6.59
N LEU A 183 -19.82 17.69 -5.56
CA LEU A 183 -18.51 17.94 -4.93
C LEU A 183 -17.90 16.66 -4.33
N VAL A 184 -18.73 15.84 -3.68
CA VAL A 184 -18.33 14.55 -3.10
C VAL A 184 -18.00 13.51 -4.18
N GLU A 185 -18.75 13.49 -5.29
CA GLU A 185 -18.49 12.60 -6.44
C GLU A 185 -17.22 12.97 -7.21
N ALA A 186 -16.92 14.27 -7.33
CA ALA A 186 -15.69 14.75 -7.95
C ALA A 186 -14.45 14.64 -7.04
N ASN A 187 -14.60 14.12 -5.82
CA ASN A 187 -13.53 13.89 -4.85
C ASN A 187 -12.73 15.16 -4.45
N ARG A 188 -13.38 16.34 -4.45
CA ARG A 188 -12.75 17.62 -4.05
C ARG A 188 -12.89 17.84 -2.54
N VAL A 189 -12.01 17.21 -1.75
CA VAL A 189 -12.09 17.15 -0.28
C VAL A 189 -12.21 18.53 0.38
N ASP A 190 -11.37 19.49 -0.02
CA ASP A 190 -11.35 20.83 0.61
C ASP A 190 -12.58 21.66 0.23
N GLY A 191 -13.05 21.56 -1.03
CA GLY A 191 -14.27 22.20 -1.48
C GLY A 191 -15.52 21.69 -0.75
N VAL A 192 -15.60 20.37 -0.51
CA VAL A 192 -16.70 19.77 0.28
C VAL A 192 -16.71 20.29 1.72
N ARG A 193 -15.55 20.34 2.38
CA ARG A 193 -15.44 20.82 3.77
C ARG A 193 -15.81 22.29 3.89
N TRP A 194 -15.24 23.13 3.01
CA TRP A 194 -15.53 24.56 2.99
C TRP A 194 -17.02 24.81 2.75
N PHE A 195 -17.61 24.19 1.73
CA PHE A 195 -19.02 24.39 1.40
C PHE A 195 -19.95 23.93 2.54
N PHE A 196 -19.62 22.83 3.22
CA PHE A 196 -20.42 22.35 4.35
C PHE A 196 -20.33 23.26 5.59
N GLU A 197 -19.16 23.84 5.88
CA GLU A 197 -19.04 24.83 6.96
C GLU A 197 -19.77 26.13 6.63
N ASP A 198 -19.75 26.57 5.38
CA ASP A 198 -20.50 27.75 4.94
C ASP A 198 -22.01 27.51 5.02
N LEU A 199 -22.48 26.32 4.62
CA LEU A 199 -23.88 25.91 4.75
C LEU A 199 -24.35 25.87 6.22
N LYS A 200 -23.46 25.56 7.17
CA LYS A 200 -23.82 25.59 8.61
C LYS A 200 -23.99 27.01 9.16
N LYS A 201 -23.18 27.95 8.67
CA LYS A 201 -23.14 29.33 9.20
C LYS A 201 -24.22 30.20 8.58
N PHE A 202 -24.42 30.08 7.28
CA PHE A 202 -25.24 31.01 6.48
C PHE A 202 -26.26 30.29 5.58
N GLY A 203 -26.29 28.96 5.58
CA GLY A 203 -27.17 28.18 4.72
C GLY A 203 -28.56 27.92 5.31
N PRO A 204 -29.49 27.41 4.47
CA PRO A 204 -30.81 26.98 4.92
C PRO A 204 -30.70 25.81 5.93
N LYS A 205 -31.75 25.63 6.75
CA LYS A 205 -31.82 24.52 7.72
C LYS A 205 -31.55 23.18 7.02
N MET A 206 -30.46 22.54 7.41
CA MET A 206 -30.03 21.25 6.85
C MET A 206 -31.02 20.15 7.20
N ASN A 207 -31.17 19.19 6.29
CA ASN A 207 -32.00 18.00 6.48
C ASN A 207 -31.15 16.73 6.61
N ILE A 208 -31.79 15.60 6.96
CA ILE A 208 -31.15 14.28 7.06
C ILE A 208 -30.35 13.92 5.79
N HIS A 209 -30.81 14.35 4.61
CA HIS A 209 -30.12 14.05 3.35
C HIS A 209 -28.76 14.76 3.27
N THR A 210 -28.68 16.04 3.67
CA THR A 210 -27.41 16.79 3.77
C THR A 210 -26.42 16.06 4.67
N TYR A 211 -26.86 15.65 5.86
CA TYR A 211 -26.02 14.91 6.80
C TYR A 211 -25.62 13.53 6.29
N THR A 212 -26.50 12.85 5.53
CA THR A 212 -26.20 11.54 4.93
C THR A 212 -25.17 11.66 3.79
N ILE A 213 -25.22 12.73 2.98
CA ILE A 213 -24.18 13.02 1.97
C ILE A 213 -22.82 13.22 2.66
N MET A 214 -22.79 14.02 3.73
CA MET A 214 -21.56 14.24 4.51
C MET A 214 -21.08 12.97 5.20
N MET A 215 -21.98 12.16 5.74
CA MET A 215 -21.65 10.85 6.31
C MET A 215 -20.95 9.98 5.25
N ASN A 216 -21.51 9.88 4.05
CA ASN A 216 -20.91 9.13 2.95
C ASN A 216 -19.53 9.68 2.58
N PHE A 217 -19.36 11.01 2.53
CA PHE A 217 -18.08 11.65 2.28
C PHE A 217 -17.02 11.27 3.32
N TYR A 218 -17.31 11.37 4.61
CA TYR A 218 -16.35 10.99 5.67
C TYR A 218 -16.08 9.47 5.71
N CYS A 219 -17.02 8.66 5.21
CA CYS A 219 -16.89 7.20 5.12
C CYS A 219 -16.32 6.70 3.77
N ARG A 220 -15.95 7.58 2.83
CA ARG A 220 -15.31 7.21 1.56
C ARG A 220 -13.81 7.01 1.74
N ASP A 221 -13.27 6.07 0.97
CA ASP A 221 -11.91 5.51 1.12
C ASP A 221 -10.89 6.14 0.15
N VAL A 222 -11.26 7.21 -0.54
CA VAL A 222 -10.47 7.72 -1.66
C VAL A 222 -9.51 8.81 -1.18
N GLY A 223 -8.30 8.39 -0.81
CA GLY A 223 -7.12 9.26 -0.67
C GLY A 223 -6.89 9.93 0.69
N CYS A 224 -7.81 9.80 1.64
CA CYS A 224 -7.62 10.17 3.04
C CYS A 224 -8.16 9.02 3.91
N SER A 225 -7.46 8.67 4.99
CA SER A 225 -7.98 7.74 6.01
C SER A 225 -9.41 8.15 6.38
N ALA A 226 -10.39 7.27 6.19
CA ALA A 226 -11.78 7.62 6.44
C ALA A 226 -11.97 8.15 7.88
N ASP A 227 -12.47 9.38 7.99
CA ASP A 227 -12.57 10.16 9.23
C ASP A 227 -13.82 9.73 10.02
N ILE A 228 -13.81 8.52 10.58
CA ILE A 228 -14.95 7.99 11.35
C ILE A 228 -15.34 8.89 12.53
N ARG A 229 -14.38 9.59 13.14
CA ARG A 229 -14.68 10.50 14.26
C ARG A 229 -15.64 11.62 13.84
N ARG A 230 -15.46 12.19 12.65
CA ARG A 230 -16.38 13.23 12.13
C ARG A 230 -17.72 12.64 11.70
N ALA A 231 -17.70 11.41 11.18
CA ALA A 231 -18.91 10.66 10.89
C ALA A 231 -19.75 10.42 12.17
N SER A 232 -19.13 10.04 13.28
CA SER A 232 -19.82 9.86 14.57
C SER A 232 -20.34 11.17 15.16
N GLU A 233 -19.59 12.27 15.01
CA GLU A 233 -20.04 13.62 15.37
C GLU A 233 -21.30 14.02 14.58
N ILE A 234 -21.36 13.70 13.28
CA ILE A 234 -22.55 13.95 12.45
C ILE A 234 -23.73 13.14 12.95
N LEU A 235 -23.55 11.85 13.24
CA LEU A 235 -24.64 11.02 13.78
C LEU A 235 -25.15 11.59 15.11
N GLY A 236 -24.25 12.05 15.99
CA GLY A 236 -24.61 12.75 17.22
C GLY A 236 -25.37 14.06 16.98
N LYS A 237 -25.01 14.82 15.95
CA LYS A 237 -25.74 16.05 15.55
C LYS A 237 -27.14 15.74 15.03
N ILE A 238 -27.33 14.67 14.26
CA ILE A 238 -28.65 14.24 13.82
C ILE A 238 -29.55 13.97 15.04
N TYR A 239 -29.06 13.20 16.03
CA TYR A 239 -29.83 12.95 17.25
C TYR A 239 -30.14 14.22 18.06
N ARG A 240 -29.19 15.17 18.16
CA ARG A 240 -29.41 16.46 18.86
C ARG A 240 -30.38 17.38 18.13
N SER A 241 -30.42 17.32 16.80
CA SER A 241 -31.32 18.12 15.97
C SER A 241 -32.78 17.68 16.05
N GLY A 242 -33.07 16.53 16.69
CA GLY A 242 -34.40 15.95 16.81
C GLY A 242 -34.87 15.20 15.56
N GLU A 243 -34.02 15.11 14.52
CA GLU A 243 -34.33 14.34 13.31
C GLU A 243 -33.99 12.86 13.50
N THR A 244 -34.85 11.95 13.04
CA THR A 244 -34.63 10.50 13.14
C THR A 244 -33.75 10.01 11.99
N PRO A 245 -32.58 9.39 12.24
CA PRO A 245 -31.75 8.85 11.17
C PRO A 245 -32.51 7.81 10.34
N THR A 246 -32.33 7.85 9.02
CA THR A 246 -32.95 6.89 8.10
C THR A 246 -32.15 5.59 8.02
N VAL A 247 -32.76 4.53 7.48
CA VAL A 247 -32.07 3.26 7.18
C VAL A 247 -30.80 3.48 6.34
N VAL A 248 -30.85 4.43 5.39
CA VAL A 248 -29.71 4.80 4.53
C VAL A 248 -28.59 5.45 5.34
N THR A 249 -28.93 6.26 6.33
CA THR A 249 -27.95 6.89 7.22
C THR A 249 -27.21 5.83 8.05
N TYR A 250 -27.93 4.88 8.63
CA TYR A 250 -27.33 3.76 9.37
C TYR A 250 -26.49 2.85 8.49
N SER A 251 -26.99 2.47 7.31
CA SER A 251 -26.25 1.58 6.38
C SER A 251 -24.96 2.23 5.88
N THR A 252 -24.99 3.54 5.60
CA THR A 252 -23.80 4.30 5.18
C THR A 252 -22.77 4.37 6.29
N TYR A 253 -23.20 4.66 7.53
CA TYR A 253 -22.30 4.73 8.68
C TYR A 253 -21.70 3.36 9.03
N ILE A 254 -22.51 2.31 9.08
CA ILE A 254 -22.06 0.92 9.30
C ILE A 254 -21.05 0.50 8.23
N LYS A 255 -21.34 0.78 6.95
CA LYS A 255 -20.39 0.51 5.85
C LYS A 255 -19.07 1.25 6.04
N GLY A 256 -19.11 2.51 6.48
CA GLY A 256 -17.91 3.29 6.81
C GLY A 256 -17.11 2.69 7.96
N LEU A 257 -17.77 2.32 9.06
CA LEU A 257 -17.14 1.65 10.22
C LEU A 257 -16.45 0.34 9.80
N CYS A 258 -17.11 -0.45 8.96
CA CYS A 258 -16.58 -1.73 8.49
C CYS A 258 -15.35 -1.56 7.60
N LYS A 259 -15.29 -0.51 6.76
CA LYS A 259 -14.14 -0.22 5.89
C LYS A 259 -12.87 0.12 6.65
N VAL A 260 -12.96 0.95 7.69
CA VAL A 260 -11.78 1.32 8.51
C VAL A 260 -11.35 0.19 9.43
N GLY A 261 -12.21 -0.80 9.63
CA GLY A 261 -11.93 -1.89 10.53
C GLY A 261 -12.37 -1.61 11.98
N CYS A 262 -13.51 -0.95 12.19
CA CYS A 262 -14.19 -0.85 13.50
C CYS A 262 -15.53 -1.62 13.52
N VAL A 263 -15.49 -2.90 13.17
CA VAL A 263 -16.67 -3.78 12.96
C VAL A 263 -17.36 -4.12 14.29
N GLU A 264 -16.64 -4.16 15.41
CA GLU A 264 -17.22 -4.39 16.74
C GLU A 264 -18.17 -3.26 17.13
N VAL A 265 -17.81 -2.02 16.78
CA VAL A 265 -18.67 -0.84 16.98
C VAL A 265 -19.89 -0.92 16.05
N ALA A 266 -19.69 -1.38 14.82
CA ALA A 266 -20.79 -1.60 13.88
C ALA A 266 -21.79 -2.66 14.38
N LEU A 267 -21.30 -3.79 14.91
CA LEU A 267 -22.15 -4.82 15.53
C LEU A 267 -22.91 -4.29 16.74
N LYS A 268 -22.25 -3.56 17.65
CA LYS A 268 -22.92 -2.93 18.79
C LYS A 268 -24.05 -2.01 18.33
N LEU A 269 -23.82 -1.21 17.29
CA LEU A 269 -24.84 -0.36 16.71
C LEU A 269 -26.03 -1.18 16.17
N ILE A 270 -25.78 -2.29 15.48
CA ILE A 270 -26.86 -3.18 15.00
C ILE A 270 -27.65 -3.77 16.18
N CYS A 271 -26.97 -4.23 17.24
CA CYS A 271 -27.66 -4.71 18.44
C CYS A 271 -28.52 -3.61 19.08
N ASP A 272 -28.04 -2.37 19.11
CA ASP A 272 -28.78 -1.23 19.65
C ASP A 272 -29.97 -0.85 18.76
N LEU A 273 -29.84 -0.95 17.43
CA LEU A 273 -30.95 -0.77 16.49
C LEU A 273 -32.02 -1.85 16.71
N HIS A 274 -31.61 -3.10 16.88
CA HIS A 274 -32.51 -4.22 17.14
C HIS A 274 -33.25 -4.05 18.49
N ARG A 275 -32.55 -3.70 19.57
CA ARG A 275 -33.16 -3.44 20.90
C ARG A 275 -34.17 -2.30 20.89
N LYS A 276 -33.92 -1.27 20.09
CA LYS A 276 -34.80 -0.10 19.94
C LYS A 276 -35.91 -0.31 18.91
N ASN A 277 -36.02 -1.50 18.32
CA ASN A 277 -36.95 -1.81 17.23
C ASN A 277 -36.86 -0.82 16.04
N LEU A 278 -35.66 -0.32 15.77
CA LEU A 278 -35.41 0.57 14.63
C LEU A 278 -35.16 -0.25 13.36
N PRO A 279 -35.66 0.18 12.19
CA PRO A 279 -35.51 -0.57 10.96
C PRO A 279 -34.06 -0.55 10.47
N PHE A 280 -33.52 -1.72 10.18
CA PHE A 280 -32.29 -1.92 9.41
C PHE A 280 -32.50 -3.05 8.40
N ASN A 281 -31.69 -3.09 7.35
CA ASN A 281 -31.87 -4.01 6.22
C ASN A 281 -30.68 -4.98 6.03
N SER A 282 -30.82 -5.93 5.11
CA SER A 282 -29.76 -6.90 4.76
C SER A 282 -28.44 -6.21 4.42
N HIS A 283 -28.49 -5.04 3.78
CA HIS A 283 -27.29 -4.26 3.44
C HIS A 283 -26.45 -3.88 4.69
N CYS A 284 -27.06 -3.64 5.85
CA CYS A 284 -26.32 -3.34 7.08
C CYS A 284 -25.52 -4.56 7.55
N LEU A 285 -26.14 -5.74 7.56
CA LEU A 285 -25.50 -6.99 7.96
C LEU A 285 -24.46 -7.43 6.92
N ASN A 286 -24.73 -7.28 5.63
CA ASN A 286 -23.78 -7.53 4.55
C ASN A 286 -22.51 -6.68 4.68
N ALA A 287 -22.64 -5.42 5.09
CA ALA A 287 -21.49 -4.56 5.34
C ALA A 287 -20.65 -5.05 6.53
N VAL A 288 -21.28 -5.60 7.57
CA VAL A 288 -20.60 -6.22 8.72
C VAL A 288 -19.89 -7.51 8.32
N ILE A 289 -20.57 -8.40 7.60
CA ILE A 289 -19.98 -9.63 7.04
C ILE A 289 -18.74 -9.27 6.21
N TYR A 290 -18.86 -8.31 5.29
CA TYR A 290 -17.74 -7.83 4.49
C TYR A 290 -16.60 -7.26 5.33
N GLY A 291 -16.92 -6.46 6.36
CA GLY A 291 -15.93 -5.89 7.26
C GLY A 291 -15.14 -6.95 8.05
N PHE A 292 -15.81 -8.01 8.52
CA PHE A 292 -15.15 -9.15 9.15
C PHE A 292 -14.26 -9.92 8.18
N CYS A 293 -14.74 -10.16 6.96
CA CYS A 293 -13.95 -10.80 5.90
C CYS A 293 -12.67 -10.03 5.56
N GLN A 294 -12.71 -8.69 5.51
CA GLN A 294 -11.53 -7.86 5.26
C GLN A 294 -10.48 -7.95 6.38
N ARG A 295 -10.90 -8.20 7.63
CA ARG A 295 -9.97 -8.47 8.75
C ARG A 295 -9.44 -9.90 8.79
N GLY A 296 -9.96 -10.80 7.96
CA GLY A 296 -9.66 -12.22 8.02
C GLY A 296 -10.42 -12.99 9.11
N ALA A 297 -11.33 -12.34 9.84
CA ALA A 297 -12.18 -12.93 10.87
C ALA A 297 -13.42 -13.60 10.22
N ILE A 298 -13.18 -14.68 9.46
CA ILE A 298 -14.25 -15.31 8.65
C ILE A 298 -15.24 -16.09 9.51
N ASP A 299 -14.81 -16.71 10.60
CA ASP A 299 -15.71 -17.51 11.44
C ASP A 299 -16.80 -16.62 12.09
N GLU A 300 -16.43 -15.41 12.53
CA GLU A 300 -17.38 -14.40 13.00
C GLU A 300 -18.34 -13.94 11.90
N ALA A 301 -17.85 -13.78 10.67
CA ALA A 301 -18.68 -13.44 9.52
C ALA A 301 -19.71 -14.56 9.21
N SER A 302 -19.33 -15.83 9.38
CA SER A 302 -20.24 -16.97 9.24
C SER A 302 -21.32 -16.99 10.32
N ILE A 303 -20.98 -16.66 11.58
CA ILE A 303 -21.97 -16.54 12.66
C ILE A 303 -23.04 -15.50 12.31
N VAL A 304 -22.65 -14.35 11.77
CA VAL A 304 -23.61 -13.30 11.35
C VAL A 304 -24.54 -13.79 10.24
N LEU A 305 -24.05 -14.60 9.30
CA LEU A 305 -24.92 -15.21 8.27
C LEU A 305 -25.90 -16.23 8.87
N GLU A 306 -25.46 -17.04 9.83
CA GLU A 306 -26.35 -17.97 10.54
C GLU A 306 -27.41 -17.24 11.38
N GLU A 307 -27.05 -16.11 12.00
CA GLU A 307 -28.01 -15.23 12.66
C GLU A 307 -29.02 -14.66 11.66
N MET A 308 -28.59 -14.25 10.45
CA MET A 308 -29.49 -13.79 9.39
C MET A 308 -30.50 -14.88 8.99
N LYS A 309 -30.05 -16.13 8.80
CA LYS A 309 -30.91 -17.27 8.46
C LYS A 309 -32.03 -17.50 9.50
N ASN A 310 -31.74 -17.24 10.78
CA ASN A 310 -32.67 -17.41 11.90
C ASN A 310 -33.47 -16.15 12.24
N SER A 311 -33.26 -15.05 11.50
CA SER A 311 -33.91 -13.75 11.75
C SER A 311 -34.97 -13.43 10.70
N VAL A 312 -35.74 -12.36 10.94
CA VAL A 312 -36.68 -11.81 9.95
C VAL A 312 -35.93 -11.25 8.71
N ILE A 313 -34.66 -10.89 8.85
CA ILE A 313 -33.83 -10.34 7.76
C ILE A 313 -33.10 -11.49 7.08
N LEU A 314 -33.69 -12.00 6.01
CA LEU A 314 -33.14 -13.13 5.26
C LEU A 314 -31.84 -12.76 4.52
N PRO A 315 -30.88 -13.70 4.40
CA PRO A 315 -29.73 -13.55 3.53
C PRO A 315 -30.14 -13.37 2.06
N ASP A 316 -29.39 -12.53 1.36
CA ASP A 316 -29.50 -12.32 -0.09
C ASP A 316 -28.29 -12.91 -0.84
N VAL A 317 -28.33 -12.86 -2.18
CA VAL A 317 -27.23 -13.30 -3.05
C VAL A 317 -25.89 -12.67 -2.66
N TYR A 318 -25.91 -11.41 -2.21
CA TYR A 318 -24.71 -10.67 -1.86
C TYR A 318 -24.12 -11.16 -0.52
N SER A 319 -24.96 -11.49 0.46
CA SER A 319 -24.58 -12.07 1.75
C SER A 319 -23.70 -13.31 1.57
N TYR A 320 -24.17 -14.27 0.75
CA TYR A 320 -23.43 -15.49 0.43
C TYR A 320 -22.20 -15.21 -0.41
N SER A 321 -22.30 -14.34 -1.43
CA SER A 321 -21.19 -14.06 -2.35
C SER A 321 -19.98 -13.44 -1.64
N ILE A 322 -20.20 -12.58 -0.63
CA ILE A 322 -19.13 -12.01 0.19
C ILE A 322 -18.36 -13.12 0.91
N LEU A 323 -19.07 -14.04 1.56
CA LEU A 323 -18.46 -15.13 2.31
C LEU A 323 -17.76 -16.13 1.39
N VAL A 324 -18.37 -16.48 0.25
CA VAL A 324 -17.73 -17.33 -0.77
C VAL A 324 -16.41 -16.71 -1.23
N ASP A 325 -16.38 -15.43 -1.59
CA ASP A 325 -15.15 -14.73 -1.97
C ASP A 325 -14.11 -14.71 -0.82
N ALA A 326 -14.55 -14.49 0.42
CA ALA A 326 -13.65 -14.49 1.58
C ALA A 326 -13.04 -15.87 1.85
N PHE A 327 -13.84 -16.94 1.86
CA PHE A 327 -13.34 -18.31 2.03
C PHE A 327 -12.38 -18.68 0.90
N CYS A 328 -12.69 -18.29 -0.33
CA CYS A 328 -11.82 -18.48 -1.50
C CYS A 328 -10.48 -17.75 -1.35
N LYS A 329 -10.47 -16.49 -0.95
CA LYS A 329 -9.23 -15.72 -0.73
C LYS A 329 -8.32 -16.35 0.32
N ASN A 330 -8.91 -16.94 1.35
CA ASN A 330 -8.18 -17.61 2.44
C ASN A 330 -7.89 -19.10 2.16
N GLY A 331 -8.27 -19.64 1.00
CA GLY A 331 -7.97 -21.00 0.57
C GLY A 331 -8.87 -22.10 1.16
N TYR A 332 -9.99 -21.74 1.79
CA TYR A 332 -10.97 -22.65 2.36
C TYR A 332 -12.03 -23.10 1.33
N ASP A 333 -11.58 -23.68 0.22
CA ASP A 333 -12.46 -23.97 -0.94
C ASP A 333 -13.65 -24.88 -0.62
N LYS A 334 -13.48 -25.86 0.29
CA LYS A 334 -14.55 -26.80 0.67
C LYS A 334 -15.73 -26.06 1.31
N ARG A 335 -15.45 -25.22 2.30
CA ARG A 335 -16.47 -24.38 2.95
C ARG A 335 -17.16 -23.43 1.97
N ALA A 336 -16.42 -22.94 0.97
CA ALA A 336 -16.99 -22.11 -0.09
C ALA A 336 -17.97 -22.90 -0.99
N ILE A 337 -17.66 -24.17 -1.31
CA ILE A 337 -18.56 -25.07 -2.05
C ILE A 337 -19.79 -25.40 -1.19
N ASP A 338 -19.60 -25.71 0.09
CA ASP A 338 -20.70 -26.01 1.02
C ASP A 338 -21.67 -24.80 1.13
N LEU A 339 -21.15 -23.57 1.17
CA LEU A 339 -21.96 -22.36 1.12
C LEU A 339 -22.73 -22.19 -0.19
N MET A 340 -22.14 -22.58 -1.33
CA MET A 340 -22.83 -22.54 -2.62
C MET A 340 -23.96 -23.58 -2.67
N THR A 341 -23.78 -24.75 -2.05
CA THR A 341 -24.85 -25.75 -1.91
C THR A 341 -25.95 -25.27 -0.97
N ASP A 342 -25.59 -24.69 0.18
CA ASP A 342 -26.55 -24.08 1.11
C ASP A 342 -27.40 -23.01 0.41
N MET A 343 -26.75 -22.13 -0.34
CA MET A 343 -27.42 -21.05 -1.08
C MET A 343 -28.53 -21.61 -2.00
N LYS A 344 -28.26 -22.73 -2.68
CA LYS A 344 -29.25 -23.41 -3.53
C LYS A 344 -30.37 -24.08 -2.74
N LEU A 345 -30.06 -24.69 -1.59
CA LEU A 345 -31.05 -25.30 -0.72
C LEU A 345 -32.07 -24.27 -0.20
N TYR A 346 -31.61 -23.05 0.06
CA TYR A 346 -32.49 -21.91 0.39
C TYR A 346 -33.19 -21.27 -0.82
N GLY A 347 -33.09 -21.86 -2.01
CA GLY A 347 -33.73 -21.37 -3.24
C GLY A 347 -33.07 -20.11 -3.82
N ILE A 348 -31.89 -19.72 -3.34
CA ILE A 348 -31.16 -18.55 -3.83
C ILE A 348 -30.22 -19.02 -4.94
N LYS A 349 -30.37 -18.47 -6.15
CA LYS A 349 -29.52 -18.85 -7.29
C LYS A 349 -28.13 -18.19 -7.16
N PRO A 350 -27.02 -18.96 -7.18
CA PRO A 350 -25.68 -18.39 -7.16
C PRO A 350 -25.43 -17.47 -8.36
N SER A 351 -24.72 -16.37 -8.11
CA SER A 351 -24.40 -15.39 -9.15
C SER A 351 -23.13 -15.75 -9.89
N ILE A 352 -22.92 -15.18 -11.09
CA ILE A 352 -21.66 -15.32 -11.84
C ILE A 352 -20.46 -14.90 -10.97
N VAL A 353 -20.60 -13.85 -10.16
CA VAL A 353 -19.55 -13.35 -9.24
C VAL A 353 -19.14 -14.40 -8.20
N SER A 354 -20.11 -15.16 -7.68
CA SER A 354 -19.88 -16.25 -6.73
C SER A 354 -19.07 -17.37 -7.39
N TYR A 355 -19.45 -17.77 -8.61
CA TYR A 355 -18.72 -18.76 -9.40
C TYR A 355 -17.32 -18.29 -9.82
N THR A 356 -17.15 -17.04 -10.25
CA THR A 356 -15.85 -16.47 -10.62
C THR A 356 -14.88 -16.50 -9.43
N SER A 357 -15.36 -16.17 -8.23
CA SER A 357 -14.54 -16.18 -7.01
C SER A 357 -14.10 -17.60 -6.65
N LEU A 358 -15.02 -18.57 -6.75
CA LEU A 358 -14.75 -19.98 -6.53
C LEU A 358 -13.73 -20.55 -7.52
N ILE A 359 -13.95 -20.32 -8.81
CA ILE A 359 -13.05 -20.77 -9.89
C ILE A 359 -11.64 -20.18 -9.71
N ARG A 360 -11.54 -18.88 -9.40
CA ARG A 360 -10.26 -18.22 -9.14
C ARG A 360 -9.49 -18.89 -8.00
N SER A 361 -10.19 -19.35 -6.95
CA SER A 361 -9.57 -20.07 -5.84
C SER A 361 -9.10 -21.46 -6.24
N LEU A 362 -9.95 -22.21 -6.95
CA LEU A 362 -9.66 -23.59 -7.33
C LEU A 362 -8.46 -23.69 -8.27
N PHE A 363 -8.28 -22.73 -9.18
CA PHE A 363 -7.08 -22.65 -10.00
C PHE A 363 -5.78 -22.54 -9.18
N LYS A 364 -5.82 -21.95 -7.97
CA LYS A 364 -4.66 -21.86 -7.08
C LYS A 364 -4.38 -23.16 -6.32
N ASN A 365 -5.41 -23.79 -5.74
CA ASN A 365 -5.23 -24.73 -4.63
C ASN A 365 -5.68 -26.19 -4.91
N ARG A 366 -6.34 -26.48 -6.05
CA ARG A 366 -7.01 -27.78 -6.26
C ARG A 366 -6.71 -28.46 -7.61
N PRO A 367 -6.98 -29.80 -7.69
CA PRO A 367 -6.91 -30.58 -8.92
C PRO A 367 -8.05 -30.25 -9.89
N MET A 368 -7.83 -30.49 -11.20
CA MET A 368 -8.72 -30.07 -12.30
C MET A 368 -10.14 -30.66 -12.20
N GLN A 369 -10.33 -31.82 -11.57
CA GLN A 369 -11.61 -32.51 -11.50
C GLN A 369 -12.72 -31.67 -10.83
N SER A 370 -12.40 -30.99 -9.73
CA SER A 370 -13.37 -30.13 -9.02
C SER A 370 -13.79 -28.92 -9.86
N LEU A 371 -12.89 -28.44 -10.73
CA LEU A 371 -13.17 -27.34 -11.65
C LEU A 371 -14.16 -27.78 -12.75
N MET A 372 -14.01 -29.01 -13.26
CA MET A 372 -14.91 -29.57 -14.28
C MET A 372 -16.36 -29.71 -13.77
N ASN A 373 -16.54 -30.13 -12.53
CA ASN A 373 -17.87 -30.21 -11.92
C ASN A 373 -18.55 -28.83 -11.88
N ILE A 374 -17.80 -27.77 -11.55
CA ILE A 374 -18.34 -26.41 -11.52
C ILE A 374 -18.63 -25.90 -12.92
N PHE A 375 -17.85 -26.25 -13.94
CA PHE A 375 -18.19 -25.91 -15.32
C PHE A 375 -19.53 -26.54 -15.77
N GLN A 376 -19.74 -27.82 -15.45
CA GLN A 376 -21.02 -28.48 -15.72
C GLN A 376 -22.17 -27.79 -14.97
N GLU A 377 -21.92 -27.36 -13.74
CA GLU A 377 -22.88 -26.66 -12.90
C GLU A 377 -23.24 -25.27 -13.46
N ILE A 378 -22.27 -24.50 -13.96
CA ILE A 378 -22.55 -23.19 -14.57
C ILE A 378 -23.35 -23.38 -15.86
N SER A 379 -22.97 -24.34 -16.70
CA SER A 379 -23.71 -24.69 -17.92
C SER A 379 -25.15 -25.11 -17.61
N ALA A 380 -25.35 -25.95 -16.59
CA ALA A 380 -26.68 -26.39 -16.15
C ALA A 380 -27.51 -25.25 -15.54
N SER A 381 -26.87 -24.27 -14.89
CA SER A 381 -27.54 -23.11 -14.31
C SER A 381 -28.03 -22.09 -15.35
N GLY A 382 -27.56 -22.19 -16.61
CA GLY A 382 -27.89 -21.26 -17.69
C GLY A 382 -27.28 -19.86 -17.52
N CYS A 383 -26.29 -19.70 -16.63
CA CYS A 383 -25.62 -18.42 -16.42
C CYS A 383 -24.69 -18.12 -17.60
N LYS A 384 -24.93 -17.00 -18.29
CA LYS A 384 -24.02 -16.51 -19.33
C LYS A 384 -22.74 -15.98 -18.70
N TYR A 385 -21.61 -16.30 -19.32
CA TYR A 385 -20.32 -15.79 -18.86
C TYR A 385 -20.23 -14.28 -19.09
N ASP A 386 -19.70 -13.57 -18.11
CA ASP A 386 -19.31 -12.17 -18.26
C ASP A 386 -17.83 -12.08 -18.67
N GLN A 387 -17.39 -10.87 -19.03
CA GLN A 387 -16.01 -10.63 -19.43
C GLN A 387 -15.01 -11.05 -18.33
N ILE A 388 -15.33 -10.81 -17.05
CA ILE A 388 -14.45 -11.11 -15.92
C ILE A 388 -14.29 -12.63 -15.74
N MET A 389 -15.34 -13.40 -15.98
CA MET A 389 -15.31 -14.86 -15.96
C MET A 389 -14.38 -15.38 -17.05
N TYR A 390 -14.55 -14.97 -18.31
CA TYR A 390 -13.65 -15.37 -19.41
C TYR A 390 -12.19 -15.03 -19.10
N GLU A 391 -11.91 -13.81 -18.64
CA GLU A 391 -10.55 -13.38 -18.26
C GLU A 391 -9.96 -14.24 -17.14
N THR A 392 -10.77 -14.57 -16.13
CA THR A 392 -10.36 -15.42 -14.99
C THR A 392 -10.09 -16.86 -15.46
N LEU A 393 -10.87 -17.39 -16.39
CA LEU A 393 -10.66 -18.71 -16.97
C LEU A 393 -9.37 -18.77 -17.80
N VAL A 394 -9.17 -17.81 -18.70
CA VAL A 394 -7.96 -17.73 -19.52
C VAL A 394 -6.71 -17.68 -18.63
N ASP A 395 -6.67 -16.82 -17.62
CA ASP A 395 -5.55 -16.76 -16.66
C ASP A 395 -5.38 -18.07 -15.88
N GLY A 396 -6.49 -18.68 -15.44
CA GLY A 396 -6.48 -19.96 -14.73
C GLY A 396 -5.84 -21.10 -15.53
N PHE A 397 -6.29 -21.30 -16.77
CA PHE A 397 -5.75 -22.32 -17.68
C PHE A 397 -4.28 -22.04 -18.05
N CYS A 398 -3.92 -20.77 -18.29
CA CYS A 398 -2.53 -20.37 -18.53
C CYS A 398 -1.60 -20.73 -17.36
N ARG A 399 -2.05 -20.59 -16.11
CA ARG A 399 -1.25 -20.94 -14.92
C ARG A 399 -1.04 -22.44 -14.76
N LYS A 400 -2.07 -23.23 -15.07
CA LYS A 400 -2.02 -24.70 -15.08
C LYS A 400 -1.23 -25.25 -16.27
N GLY A 401 -1.07 -24.47 -17.34
CA GLY A 401 -0.27 -24.81 -18.51
C GLY A 401 -1.07 -25.42 -19.67
N ASP A 402 -2.40 -25.40 -19.58
CA ASP A 402 -3.27 -25.80 -20.69
C ASP A 402 -3.55 -24.57 -21.57
N MET A 403 -2.72 -24.38 -22.59
CA MET A 403 -2.80 -23.20 -23.46
C MET A 403 -3.85 -23.34 -24.56
N ASP A 404 -4.20 -24.57 -24.94
CA ASP A 404 -5.16 -24.83 -26.03
C ASP A 404 -6.57 -24.44 -25.57
N SER A 405 -6.97 -24.88 -24.36
CA SER A 405 -8.22 -24.44 -23.73
C SER A 405 -8.25 -22.92 -23.52
N ALA A 406 -7.12 -22.31 -23.17
CA ALA A 406 -7.02 -20.87 -22.95
C ALA A 406 -7.20 -20.05 -24.25
N ILE A 407 -6.66 -20.53 -25.38
CA ILE A 407 -6.87 -19.89 -26.69
C ILE A 407 -8.32 -20.06 -27.14
N HIS A 408 -8.88 -21.27 -27.03
CA HIS A 408 -10.27 -21.53 -27.38
C HIS A 408 -11.23 -20.61 -26.62
N LEU A 409 -11.02 -20.42 -25.31
CA LEU A 409 -11.83 -19.51 -24.50
C LEU A 409 -11.69 -18.04 -24.93
N LEU A 410 -10.52 -17.63 -25.42
CA LEU A 410 -10.33 -16.26 -25.93
C LEU A 410 -11.00 -16.04 -27.29
N GLU A 411 -11.07 -17.08 -28.12
CA GLU A 411 -11.81 -17.09 -29.38
C GLU A 411 -13.33 -17.09 -29.13
N GLU A 412 -13.81 -17.95 -28.22
CA GLU A 412 -15.20 -17.99 -27.77
C GLU A 412 -15.65 -16.65 -27.18
N MET A 413 -14.81 -16.03 -26.35
CA MET A 413 -15.02 -14.68 -25.82
C MET A 413 -15.24 -13.67 -26.94
N SER A 414 -14.43 -13.74 -28.01
CA SER A 414 -14.57 -12.88 -29.18
C SER A 414 -15.84 -13.17 -29.98
N GLY A 415 -16.24 -14.44 -30.10
CA GLY A 415 -17.49 -14.87 -30.74
C GLY A 415 -18.75 -14.44 -30.00
N ASN A 416 -18.68 -14.32 -28.67
CA ASN A 416 -19.77 -13.84 -27.81
C ASN A 416 -19.81 -12.31 -27.66
N ASN A 417 -19.19 -11.56 -28.59
CA ASN A 417 -19.14 -10.09 -28.61
C ASN A 417 -18.41 -9.44 -27.42
N PHE A 418 -17.55 -10.17 -26.70
CA PHE A 418 -16.66 -9.58 -25.69
C PHE A 418 -15.27 -9.36 -26.27
N ALA A 419 -14.73 -8.14 -26.12
CA ALA A 419 -13.38 -7.82 -26.60
C ALA A 419 -12.31 -8.28 -25.58
N PRO A 420 -11.37 -9.18 -25.95
CA PRO A 420 -10.25 -9.55 -25.10
C PRO A 420 -9.49 -8.33 -24.59
N SER A 421 -9.32 -8.24 -23.28
CA SER A 421 -8.59 -7.14 -22.65
C SER A 421 -7.09 -7.34 -22.71
N ALA A 422 -6.34 -6.29 -22.36
CA ALA A 422 -4.89 -6.36 -22.17
C ALA A 422 -4.49 -7.45 -21.17
N PHE A 423 -5.33 -7.72 -20.15
CA PHE A 423 -5.09 -8.75 -19.15
C PHE A 423 -5.08 -10.16 -19.76
N SER A 424 -6.05 -10.50 -20.62
CA SER A 424 -6.11 -11.81 -21.29
C SER A 424 -4.83 -12.10 -22.09
N TYR A 425 -4.34 -11.12 -22.84
CA TYR A 425 -3.10 -11.24 -23.61
C TYR A 425 -1.86 -11.37 -22.72
N CYS A 426 -1.77 -10.59 -21.64
CA CYS A 426 -0.67 -10.69 -20.68
C CYS A 426 -0.63 -12.08 -20.02
N SER A 427 -1.79 -12.63 -19.66
CA SER A 427 -1.91 -13.98 -19.08
C SER A 427 -1.45 -15.07 -20.05
N LEU A 428 -1.84 -15.00 -21.33
CA LEU A 428 -1.37 -15.93 -22.36
C LEU A 428 0.15 -15.86 -22.57
N ILE A 429 0.71 -14.65 -22.66
CA ILE A 429 2.17 -14.46 -22.83
C ILE A 429 2.93 -15.05 -21.64
N ARG A 430 2.45 -14.85 -20.40
CA ARG A 430 3.02 -15.46 -19.19
C ARG A 430 2.94 -16.99 -19.24
N GLY A 431 1.81 -17.55 -19.65
CA GLY A 431 1.60 -18.99 -19.81
C GLY A 431 2.60 -19.59 -20.81
N PHE A 432 2.67 -19.04 -22.02
CA PHE A 432 3.62 -19.48 -23.05
C PHE A 432 5.08 -19.33 -22.63
N TYR A 433 5.42 -18.25 -21.91
CA TYR A 433 6.76 -18.06 -21.36
C TYR A 433 7.15 -19.16 -20.36
N LYS A 434 6.22 -19.55 -19.47
CA LYS A 434 6.42 -20.62 -18.48
C LYS A 434 6.64 -21.97 -19.15
N LEU A 435 5.89 -22.27 -20.21
CA LEU A 435 6.03 -23.50 -21.02
C LEU A 435 7.21 -23.46 -22.01
N ARG A 436 8.00 -22.37 -22.01
CA ARG A 436 9.12 -22.13 -22.92
C ARG A 436 8.77 -22.05 -24.41
N GLN A 437 7.50 -21.85 -24.75
CA GLN A 437 7.02 -21.67 -26.12
C GLN A 437 7.14 -20.19 -26.55
N PHE A 438 8.36 -19.71 -26.73
CA PHE A 438 8.65 -18.29 -26.95
C PHE A 438 8.11 -17.73 -28.27
N THR A 439 8.02 -18.56 -29.32
CA THR A 439 7.48 -18.16 -30.63
C THR A 439 6.01 -17.81 -30.52
N ASN A 440 5.22 -18.63 -29.82
CA ASN A 440 3.79 -18.39 -29.59
C ASN A 440 3.58 -17.16 -28.71
N ALA A 441 4.40 -16.97 -27.66
CA ALA A 441 4.37 -15.75 -26.84
C ALA A 441 4.56 -14.46 -27.67
N LEU A 442 5.50 -14.46 -28.62
CA LEU A 442 5.71 -13.31 -29.51
C LEU A 442 4.59 -13.12 -30.54
N LYS A 443 3.96 -14.20 -31.02
CA LYS A 443 2.77 -14.10 -31.88
C LYS A 443 1.62 -13.41 -31.15
N ILE A 444 1.34 -13.82 -29.90
CA ILE A 444 0.32 -13.18 -29.07
C ILE A 444 0.66 -11.71 -28.79
N TYR A 445 1.93 -11.39 -28.52
CA TYR A 445 2.38 -10.01 -28.39
C TYR A 445 2.13 -9.18 -29.67
N GLY A 446 2.39 -9.74 -30.85
CA GLY A 446 2.08 -9.07 -32.12
C GLY A 446 0.57 -8.80 -32.31
N ILE A 447 -0.30 -9.72 -31.88
CA ILE A 447 -1.75 -9.51 -31.88
C ILE A 447 -2.14 -8.40 -30.89
N MET A 448 -1.54 -8.40 -29.70
CA MET A 448 -1.77 -7.39 -28.68
C MET A 448 -1.42 -5.98 -29.18
N GLN A 449 -0.29 -5.82 -29.87
CA GLN A 449 0.13 -4.56 -30.49
C GLN A 449 -0.84 -4.10 -31.60
N LYS A 450 -1.29 -5.01 -32.47
CA LYS A 450 -2.24 -4.67 -33.54
C LYS A 450 -3.59 -4.17 -33.01
N ARG A 451 -3.99 -4.61 -31.81
CA ARG A 451 -5.21 -4.15 -31.12
C ARG A 451 -5.00 -2.87 -30.30
N GLY A 452 -3.79 -2.30 -30.29
CA GLY A 452 -3.47 -1.06 -29.58
C GLY A 452 -3.28 -1.23 -28.06
N PHE A 453 -3.09 -2.46 -27.57
CA PHE A 453 -2.84 -2.71 -26.16
C PHE A 453 -1.34 -2.76 -25.83
N TRP A 454 -0.98 -2.26 -24.66
CA TRP A 454 0.39 -2.29 -24.14
C TRP A 454 0.54 -3.28 -22.99
N PRO A 455 1.61 -4.09 -22.97
CA PRO A 455 1.85 -5.08 -21.92
C PRO A 455 2.11 -4.45 -20.55
N ASP A 456 1.75 -5.17 -19.50
CA ASP A 456 2.11 -4.80 -18.13
C ASP A 456 3.60 -5.04 -17.83
N THR A 457 4.11 -4.47 -16.73
CA THR A 457 5.53 -4.51 -16.36
C THR A 457 6.11 -5.94 -16.33
N ILE A 458 5.35 -6.91 -15.85
CA ILE A 458 5.79 -8.31 -15.77
C ILE A 458 5.84 -8.93 -17.18
N THR A 459 4.85 -8.65 -18.03
CA THR A 459 4.80 -9.16 -19.40
C THR A 459 5.88 -8.53 -20.27
N CYS A 460 6.19 -7.24 -20.08
CA CYS A 460 7.36 -6.59 -20.65
C CYS A 460 8.64 -7.36 -20.31
N ASN A 461 8.85 -7.73 -19.05
CA ASN A 461 10.03 -8.52 -18.63
C ASN A 461 10.11 -9.85 -19.39
N HIS A 462 8.98 -10.56 -19.54
CA HIS A 462 8.94 -11.82 -20.26
C HIS A 462 9.25 -11.66 -21.76
N ILE A 463 8.64 -10.69 -22.45
CA ILE A 463 8.89 -10.41 -23.87
C ILE A 463 10.36 -10.04 -24.09
N LEU A 464 10.90 -9.19 -23.23
CA LEU A 464 12.28 -8.74 -23.34
C LEU A 464 13.26 -9.86 -23.05
N SER A 465 12.97 -10.73 -22.08
CA SER A 465 13.74 -11.94 -21.79
C SER A 465 13.71 -12.92 -22.97
N ILE A 466 12.58 -13.03 -23.69
CA ILE A 466 12.47 -13.82 -24.91
C ILE A 466 13.42 -13.31 -25.99
N HIS A 467 13.42 -12.01 -26.29
CA HIS A 467 14.33 -11.44 -27.30
C HIS A 467 15.79 -11.56 -26.92
N CYS A 468 16.11 -11.46 -25.62
CA CYS A 468 17.47 -11.74 -25.13
C CYS A 468 17.88 -13.18 -25.43
N ARG A 469 17.01 -14.18 -25.19
CA ARG A 469 17.26 -15.60 -25.49
C ARG A 469 17.46 -15.90 -26.98
N LYS A 470 16.86 -15.08 -27.86
CA LYS A 470 17.04 -15.17 -29.31
C LYS A 470 18.30 -14.45 -29.82
N HIS A 471 19.12 -13.89 -28.91
CA HIS A 471 20.28 -13.06 -29.21
C HIS A 471 19.98 -11.73 -29.94
N GLU A 472 18.73 -11.29 -29.95
CA GLU A 472 18.26 -10.05 -30.58
C GLU A 472 18.32 -8.85 -29.61
N PHE A 473 19.50 -8.58 -29.05
CA PHE A 473 19.64 -7.57 -27.98
C PHE A 473 19.25 -6.14 -28.39
N ASN A 474 19.56 -5.75 -29.63
CA ASN A 474 19.23 -4.41 -30.14
C ASN A 474 17.71 -4.21 -30.22
N VAL A 475 16.97 -5.26 -30.58
CA VAL A 475 15.50 -5.25 -30.60
C VAL A 475 14.96 -5.13 -29.18
N ALA A 476 15.53 -5.87 -28.22
CA ALA A 476 15.14 -5.77 -26.81
C ALA A 476 15.37 -4.35 -26.24
N LEU A 477 16.48 -3.70 -26.60
CA LEU A 477 16.74 -2.31 -26.20
C LEU A 477 15.73 -1.34 -26.80
N ALA A 478 15.44 -1.45 -28.11
CA ALA A 478 14.44 -0.62 -28.78
C ALA A 478 13.04 -0.82 -28.19
N LEU A 479 12.65 -2.07 -27.91
CA LEU A 479 11.39 -2.38 -27.22
C LEU A 479 11.34 -1.77 -25.81
N SER A 480 12.45 -1.80 -25.06
CA SER A 480 12.51 -1.16 -23.74
C SER A 480 12.28 0.35 -23.78
N GLN A 481 12.68 1.02 -24.87
CA GLN A 481 12.43 2.44 -25.08
C GLN A 481 10.95 2.67 -25.41
N LYS A 482 10.39 1.87 -26.33
CA LYS A 482 8.96 1.93 -26.67
C LYS A 482 8.04 1.72 -25.47
N PHE A 483 8.37 0.78 -24.57
CA PHE A 483 7.58 0.57 -23.35
C PHE A 483 7.59 1.79 -22.42
N GLN A 484 8.71 2.51 -22.36
CA GLN A 484 8.84 3.72 -21.54
C GLN A 484 8.06 4.89 -22.12
N GLU A 485 8.07 5.08 -23.45
CA GLU A 485 7.28 6.12 -24.14
C GLU A 485 5.78 5.97 -23.86
N HIS A 486 5.32 4.74 -23.68
CA HIS A 486 3.93 4.41 -23.35
C HIS A 486 3.66 4.31 -21.84
N GLY A 487 4.57 4.80 -20.99
CA GLY A 487 4.36 4.93 -19.55
C GLY A 487 4.61 3.66 -18.72
N VAL A 488 5.20 2.60 -19.29
CA VAL A 488 5.52 1.37 -18.54
C VAL A 488 6.92 1.48 -17.93
N ASN A 489 6.98 1.73 -16.62
CA ASN A 489 8.24 1.82 -15.88
C ASN A 489 8.79 0.42 -15.53
N LEU A 490 9.98 0.11 -16.04
CA LEU A 490 10.74 -1.09 -15.64
C LEU A 490 11.36 -0.88 -14.25
N ASN A 491 11.24 -1.87 -13.37
CA ASN A 491 11.79 -1.80 -12.01
C ASN A 491 13.23 -2.37 -11.95
N PRO A 492 13.98 -2.19 -10.84
CA PRO A 492 15.35 -2.73 -10.70
C PRO A 492 15.44 -4.24 -10.93
N TYR A 493 14.40 -4.98 -10.54
CA TYR A 493 14.29 -6.43 -10.75
C TYR A 493 14.21 -6.78 -12.25
N SER A 494 13.42 -6.04 -13.04
CA SER A 494 13.36 -6.17 -14.49
C SER A 494 14.75 -6.10 -15.09
N TYR A 495 15.50 -5.02 -14.80
CA TYR A 495 16.87 -4.84 -15.29
C TYR A 495 17.84 -5.92 -14.82
N ASN A 496 17.66 -6.45 -13.61
CA ASN A 496 18.49 -7.55 -13.11
C ASN A 496 18.30 -8.83 -13.95
N GLU A 497 17.09 -9.12 -14.42
CA GLU A 497 16.84 -10.29 -15.27
C GLU A 497 17.57 -10.16 -16.62
N PHE A 498 17.59 -8.98 -17.23
CA PHE A 498 18.41 -8.69 -18.42
C PHE A 498 19.89 -8.89 -18.17
N ILE A 499 20.39 -8.27 -17.10
CA ILE A 499 21.80 -8.33 -16.70
C ILE A 499 22.21 -9.80 -16.49
N HIS A 500 21.44 -10.55 -15.70
CA HIS A 500 21.70 -11.95 -15.42
C HIS A 500 21.74 -12.80 -16.69
N LYS A 501 20.81 -12.54 -17.61
CA LYS A 501 20.68 -13.33 -18.84
C LYS A 501 21.82 -13.03 -19.82
N LEU A 502 22.14 -11.76 -20.05
CA LEU A 502 23.28 -11.35 -20.88
C LEU A 502 24.61 -11.87 -20.32
N CYS A 503 24.76 -11.86 -19.00
CA CYS A 503 25.92 -12.43 -18.33
C CYS A 503 26.01 -13.96 -18.48
N ARG A 504 24.88 -14.68 -18.62
CA ARG A 504 24.89 -16.14 -18.90
C ARG A 504 25.19 -16.47 -20.37
N GLU A 505 24.87 -15.57 -21.30
CA GLU A 505 25.04 -15.76 -22.74
C GLU A 505 26.35 -15.16 -23.29
N SER A 506 27.35 -14.94 -22.44
CA SER A 506 28.69 -14.46 -22.83
C SER A 506 28.77 -13.02 -23.34
N PHE A 507 27.79 -12.15 -23.04
CA PHE A 507 27.82 -10.72 -23.40
C PHE A 507 27.80 -9.78 -22.18
N PRO A 508 28.76 -9.86 -21.24
CA PRO A 508 28.75 -9.02 -20.04
C PRO A 508 28.99 -7.53 -20.35
N GLU A 509 29.62 -7.19 -21.48
CA GLU A 509 29.83 -5.78 -21.88
C GLU A 509 28.53 -5.07 -22.25
N LYS A 510 27.64 -5.76 -22.96
CA LYS A 510 26.29 -5.25 -23.27
C LYS A 510 25.45 -5.11 -21.99
N ALA A 511 25.63 -6.02 -21.03
CA ALA A 511 24.98 -5.91 -19.71
C ALA A 511 25.45 -4.67 -18.93
N LEU A 512 26.71 -4.26 -19.06
CA LEU A 512 27.25 -3.06 -18.42
C LEU A 512 26.59 -1.76 -18.94
N GLN A 513 26.22 -1.72 -20.22
CA GLN A 513 25.55 -0.57 -20.84
C GLN A 513 24.14 -0.32 -20.27
N LEU A 514 23.54 -1.31 -19.60
CA LEU A 514 22.24 -1.16 -18.94
C LEU A 514 22.29 -0.30 -17.67
N LEU A 515 23.44 -0.22 -16.98
CA LEU A 515 23.55 0.59 -15.75
C LEU A 515 23.39 2.11 -16.01
N PRO A 516 24.07 2.73 -17.00
CA PRO A 516 23.79 4.13 -17.36
C PRO A 516 22.34 4.36 -17.80
N LEU A 517 21.73 3.39 -18.49
CA LEU A 517 20.33 3.48 -18.93
C LEU A 517 19.36 3.46 -17.74
N MET A 518 19.62 2.66 -16.71
CA MET A 518 18.85 2.67 -15.45
C MET A 518 18.91 4.04 -14.77
N LEU A 519 20.12 4.61 -14.65
CA LEU A 519 20.33 5.92 -14.02
C LEU A 519 19.68 7.06 -14.80
N LYS A 520 19.77 7.06 -16.13
CA LYS A 520 19.07 8.05 -16.99
C LYS A 520 17.55 7.98 -16.83
N ARG A 521 17.02 6.83 -16.43
CA ARG A 521 15.58 6.55 -16.27
C ARG A 521 15.12 6.70 -14.81
N ASN A 522 15.91 7.32 -13.93
CA ASN A 522 15.62 7.47 -12.50
C ASN A 522 15.39 6.14 -11.74
N VAL A 523 15.91 5.03 -12.25
CA VAL A 523 15.88 3.72 -11.57
C VAL A 523 17.26 3.47 -10.97
N LEU A 524 17.35 3.47 -9.63
CA LEU A 524 18.60 3.22 -8.93
C LEU A 524 18.96 1.73 -9.01
N PRO A 525 20.18 1.36 -9.47
CA PRO A 525 20.62 -0.03 -9.43
C PRO A 525 20.80 -0.52 -8.00
N GLU A 526 20.22 -1.68 -7.69
CA GLU A 526 20.30 -2.30 -6.36
C GLU A 526 21.54 -3.19 -6.22
N VAL A 527 21.77 -3.68 -4.98
CA VAL A 527 22.83 -4.66 -4.64
C VAL A 527 22.84 -5.83 -5.62
N VAL A 528 21.65 -6.33 -5.97
CA VAL A 528 21.48 -7.50 -6.82
C VAL A 528 22.01 -7.22 -8.23
N ASN A 529 21.71 -6.06 -8.83
CA ASN A 529 22.16 -5.71 -10.19
C ASN A 529 23.70 -5.72 -10.32
N TYR A 530 24.39 -5.07 -9.37
CA TYR A 530 25.85 -5.04 -9.33
C TYR A 530 26.45 -6.42 -9.07
N SER A 531 25.88 -7.18 -8.11
CA SER A 531 26.35 -8.54 -7.81
C SER A 531 26.26 -9.42 -9.05
N THR A 532 25.15 -9.36 -9.79
CA THR A 532 24.92 -10.17 -10.98
C THR A 532 25.90 -9.82 -12.10
N LEU A 533 26.15 -8.53 -12.35
CA LEU A 533 27.18 -8.09 -13.31
C LEU A 533 28.57 -8.58 -12.92
N ILE A 534 28.95 -8.41 -11.64
CA ILE A 534 30.24 -8.86 -11.13
C ILE A 534 30.39 -10.37 -11.36
N THR A 535 29.40 -11.19 -10.98
CA THR A 535 29.43 -12.64 -11.23
C THR A 535 29.47 -12.99 -12.71
N GLY A 536 28.87 -12.17 -13.58
CA GLY A 536 28.94 -12.33 -15.02
C GLY A 536 30.34 -12.09 -15.58
N PHE A 537 30.95 -10.96 -15.27
CA PHE A 537 32.33 -10.64 -15.71
C PHE A 537 33.36 -11.62 -15.14
N VAL A 538 33.15 -12.08 -13.90
CA VAL A 538 33.87 -13.17 -13.23
C VAL A 538 33.82 -14.45 -14.08
N LYS A 539 32.63 -14.93 -14.46
CA LYS A 539 32.49 -16.18 -15.25
C LYS A 539 33.18 -16.15 -16.61
N HIS A 540 33.30 -14.97 -17.22
CA HIS A 540 33.95 -14.76 -18.52
C HIS A 540 35.41 -14.30 -18.41
N SER A 541 36.06 -14.54 -17.27
CA SER A 541 37.48 -14.25 -17.00
C SER A 541 37.91 -12.78 -17.17
N ASN A 542 36.98 -11.83 -17.20
CA ASN A 542 37.28 -10.39 -17.31
C ASN A 542 37.40 -9.76 -15.91
N SER A 543 38.48 -10.11 -15.23
CA SER A 543 38.75 -9.72 -13.83
C SER A 543 38.91 -8.20 -13.64
N LYS A 544 39.42 -7.48 -14.65
CA LYS A 544 39.63 -6.01 -14.57
C LYS A 544 38.30 -5.26 -14.42
N LYS A 545 37.32 -5.53 -15.30
CA LYS A 545 36.01 -4.85 -15.26
C LYS A 545 35.19 -5.24 -14.01
N ALA A 546 35.32 -6.49 -13.53
CA ALA A 546 34.67 -6.94 -12.31
C ALA A 546 35.13 -6.15 -11.06
N VAL A 547 36.44 -5.89 -10.93
CA VAL A 547 36.98 -5.07 -9.84
C VAL A 547 36.57 -3.61 -9.97
N VAL A 548 36.55 -3.06 -11.19
CA VAL A 548 36.06 -1.68 -11.41
C VAL A 548 34.59 -1.54 -10.99
N LEU A 549 33.75 -2.50 -11.32
CA LEU A 549 32.36 -2.55 -10.86
C LEU A 549 32.24 -2.66 -9.34
N PHE A 550 33.07 -3.48 -8.71
CA PHE A 550 33.14 -3.60 -7.25
C PHE A 550 33.53 -2.27 -6.60
N THR A 551 34.55 -1.58 -7.11
CA THR A 551 34.92 -0.24 -6.60
C THR A 551 33.83 0.80 -6.85
N ARG A 552 33.11 0.73 -7.97
CA ARG A 552 31.95 1.62 -8.21
C ARG A 552 30.82 1.35 -7.22
N MET A 553 30.53 0.08 -6.93
CA MET A 553 29.56 -0.31 -5.91
C MET A 553 29.96 0.21 -4.52
N THR A 554 31.26 0.17 -4.17
CA THR A 554 31.77 0.73 -2.90
C THR A 554 31.59 2.25 -2.82
N LYS A 555 31.78 2.98 -3.93
CA LYS A 555 31.64 4.45 -3.98
C LYS A 555 30.20 4.93 -3.84
N VAL A 556 29.23 4.11 -4.26
CA VAL A 556 27.79 4.43 -4.20
C VAL A 556 27.20 4.08 -2.82
N GLY A 557 27.95 3.42 -1.94
CA GLY A 557 27.49 3.08 -0.57
C GLY A 557 26.53 1.89 -0.50
N ILE A 558 26.53 1.02 -1.52
CA ILE A 558 25.64 -0.15 -1.59
C ILE A 558 26.22 -1.30 -0.75
N THR A 559 25.42 -1.88 0.15
CA THR A 559 25.82 -2.98 1.07
C THR A 559 26.21 -4.24 0.31
N PHE A 560 27.24 -4.94 0.76
CA PHE A 560 27.77 -6.12 0.07
C PHE A 560 27.04 -7.40 0.46
N ASN A 561 26.90 -8.31 -0.50
CA ASN A 561 26.45 -9.68 -0.24
C ASN A 561 27.67 -10.60 -0.10
N VAL A 562 27.60 -11.56 0.83
CA VAL A 562 28.58 -12.65 1.02
C VAL A 562 28.95 -13.29 -0.33
N ARG A 563 27.92 -13.60 -1.12
CA ARG A 563 28.05 -14.19 -2.46
C ARG A 563 28.97 -13.40 -3.39
N THR A 564 28.95 -12.07 -3.36
CA THR A 564 29.77 -11.22 -4.24
C THR A 564 31.25 -11.31 -3.86
N TYR A 565 31.58 -11.33 -2.57
CA TYR A 565 32.95 -11.56 -2.09
C TYR A 565 33.43 -12.96 -2.47
N THR A 566 32.62 -14.00 -2.25
CA THR A 566 32.97 -15.39 -2.61
C THR A 566 33.29 -15.56 -4.09
N PHE A 567 32.52 -14.93 -4.99
CA PHE A 567 32.81 -14.97 -6.43
C PHE A 567 34.06 -14.19 -6.84
N LEU A 568 34.35 -13.05 -6.21
CA LEU A 568 35.57 -12.28 -6.47
C LEU A 568 36.81 -13.00 -5.95
N MET A 569 36.71 -13.67 -4.80
CA MET A 569 37.76 -14.52 -4.25
C MET A 569 38.04 -15.71 -5.18
N ASP A 570 37.02 -16.43 -5.64
CA ASP A 570 37.15 -17.51 -6.63
C ASP A 570 37.86 -17.04 -7.91
N GLN A 571 37.54 -15.84 -8.41
CA GLN A 571 38.29 -15.26 -9.55
C GLN A 571 39.73 -14.92 -9.23
N CYS A 572 40.01 -14.36 -8.06
CA CYS A 572 41.37 -14.07 -7.66
C CYS A 572 42.19 -15.36 -7.56
N ILE A 573 41.58 -16.44 -7.08
CA ILE A 573 42.20 -17.76 -6.97
C ILE A 573 42.45 -18.38 -8.35
N ARG A 574 41.48 -18.35 -9.28
CA ARG A 574 41.65 -18.81 -10.67
C ARG A 574 42.73 -18.03 -11.44
N ASN A 575 42.92 -16.75 -11.10
CA ASN A 575 43.98 -15.91 -11.65
C ASN A 575 45.30 -15.96 -10.84
N CYS A 576 45.47 -16.94 -9.95
CA CYS A 576 46.63 -17.15 -9.08
C CYS A 576 46.98 -15.97 -8.12
N LYS A 577 46.04 -15.06 -7.87
CA LYS A 577 46.18 -13.90 -6.95
C LYS A 577 45.64 -14.22 -5.55
N ARG A 578 46.21 -15.23 -4.90
CA ARG A 578 45.76 -15.77 -3.60
C ARG A 578 45.78 -14.75 -2.46
N ARG A 579 46.84 -13.92 -2.39
CA ARG A 579 46.96 -12.84 -1.38
C ARG A 579 45.86 -11.78 -1.49
N LEU A 580 45.40 -11.49 -2.71
CA LEU A 580 44.29 -10.57 -2.94
C LEU A 580 42.95 -11.20 -2.53
N ALA A 581 42.78 -12.52 -2.72
CA ALA A 581 41.61 -13.25 -2.24
C ALA A 581 41.52 -13.24 -0.70
N TYR A 582 42.66 -13.43 -0.01
CA TYR A 582 42.72 -13.33 1.45
C TYR A 582 42.45 -11.91 1.95
N TYR A 583 42.97 -10.89 1.27
CA TYR A 583 42.65 -9.49 1.59
C TYR A 583 41.14 -9.20 1.45
N LEU A 584 40.49 -9.67 0.38
CA LEU A 584 39.04 -9.52 0.19
C LEU A 584 38.23 -10.25 1.27
N PHE A 585 38.76 -11.33 1.85
CA PHE A 585 38.15 -12.08 2.94
C PHE A 585 38.24 -11.37 4.29
N GLU A 586 39.39 -10.76 4.58
CA GLU A 586 39.55 -9.94 5.79
C GLU A 586 38.72 -8.65 5.68
N GLU A 587 38.72 -7.99 4.51
CA GLU A 587 37.87 -6.81 4.25
C GLU A 587 36.38 -7.12 4.43
N MET A 588 35.96 -8.33 4.05
CA MET A 588 34.59 -8.81 4.25
C MET A 588 34.23 -8.89 5.75
N LYS A 589 35.14 -9.40 6.59
CA LYS A 589 34.96 -9.47 8.05
C LYS A 589 35.01 -8.09 8.71
N GLU A 590 35.96 -7.24 8.31
CA GLU A 590 36.11 -5.88 8.85
C GLU A 590 34.86 -5.02 8.62
N ARG A 591 34.17 -5.23 7.49
CA ARG A 591 32.91 -4.55 7.15
C ARG A 591 31.66 -5.18 7.79
N GLY A 592 31.82 -6.20 8.65
CA GLY A 592 30.71 -6.85 9.35
C GLY A 592 29.88 -7.82 8.50
N VAL A 593 30.40 -8.28 7.36
CA VAL A 593 29.76 -9.32 6.54
C VAL A 593 30.36 -10.67 6.92
N TYR A 594 29.60 -11.53 7.60
CA TYR A 594 30.11 -12.81 8.07
C TYR A 594 30.33 -13.80 6.92
N PRO A 595 31.51 -14.44 6.80
CA PRO A 595 31.79 -15.40 5.73
C PRO A 595 30.91 -16.65 5.82
N ASP A 596 30.41 -17.12 4.67
CA ASP A 596 29.68 -18.38 4.58
C ASP A 596 30.64 -19.57 4.47
N GLN A 597 30.09 -20.78 4.66
CA GLN A 597 30.82 -22.04 4.45
C GLN A 597 31.56 -22.05 3.10
N LYS A 598 30.93 -21.55 2.02
CA LYS A 598 31.56 -21.49 0.69
C LYS A 598 32.76 -20.55 0.62
N ALA A 599 32.73 -19.39 1.29
CA ALA A 599 33.84 -18.46 1.36
C ALA A 599 35.08 -19.09 2.01
N TYR A 600 34.89 -19.74 3.18
CA TYR A 600 35.98 -20.47 3.85
C TYR A 600 36.52 -21.59 2.97
N ASN A 601 35.64 -22.43 2.39
CA ASN A 601 36.05 -23.56 1.57
C ASN A 601 36.86 -23.13 0.34
N THR A 602 36.43 -22.06 -0.32
CA THR A 602 37.09 -21.53 -1.52
C THR A 602 38.52 -21.09 -1.22
N LEU A 603 38.77 -20.46 -0.07
CA LEU A 603 40.11 -20.06 0.38
C LEU A 603 40.96 -21.23 0.87
N ILE A 604 40.39 -22.14 1.67
CA ILE A 604 41.13 -23.29 2.21
C ILE A 604 41.64 -24.16 1.05
N VAL A 605 40.78 -24.47 0.06
CA VAL A 605 41.19 -25.21 -1.14
C VAL A 605 42.28 -24.48 -1.93
N ALA A 606 42.20 -23.14 -2.03
CA ALA A 606 43.20 -22.35 -2.72
C ALA A 606 44.58 -22.37 -2.05
N PHE A 607 44.62 -22.38 -0.71
CA PHE A 607 45.86 -22.50 0.07
C PHE A 607 46.40 -23.92 0.10
N CYS A 608 45.53 -24.95 0.15
CA CYS A 608 45.92 -26.35 -0.02
C CYS A 608 46.59 -26.59 -1.38
N ASN A 609 46.00 -26.07 -2.47
CA ASN A 609 46.57 -26.15 -3.82
C ASN A 609 47.87 -25.33 -4.00
N ALA A 610 48.23 -24.50 -3.02
CA ALA A 610 49.45 -23.70 -3.01
C ALA A 610 50.50 -24.24 -2.04
N GLU A 611 50.27 -25.40 -1.42
CA GLU A 611 51.09 -26.02 -0.36
C GLU A 611 51.26 -25.16 0.91
N GLU A 612 50.48 -24.08 1.06
CA GLU A 612 50.48 -23.23 2.26
C GLU A 612 49.58 -23.82 3.37
N MET A 613 49.94 -25.01 3.85
CA MET A 613 49.13 -25.82 4.79
C MET A 613 48.83 -25.11 6.13
N ILE A 614 49.74 -24.26 6.62
CA ILE A 614 49.58 -23.54 7.90
C ILE A 614 48.39 -22.57 7.83
N MET A 615 48.24 -21.86 6.71
CA MET A 615 47.14 -20.91 6.51
C MET A 615 45.81 -21.64 6.27
N ALA A 616 45.85 -22.74 5.51
CA ALA A 616 44.68 -23.59 5.29
C ALA A 616 44.13 -24.16 6.62
N GLN A 617 45.02 -24.62 7.50
CA GLN A 617 44.65 -25.18 8.80
C GLN A 617 44.14 -24.08 9.77
N ALA A 618 44.75 -22.89 9.76
CA ALA A 618 44.28 -21.76 10.55
C ALA A 618 42.86 -21.32 10.16
N LEU A 619 42.57 -21.23 8.85
CA LEU A 619 41.24 -20.89 8.32
C LEU A 619 40.21 -21.98 8.62
N TYR A 620 40.61 -23.25 8.64
CA TYR A 620 39.73 -24.38 8.99
C TYR A 620 39.29 -24.32 10.46
N TYR A 621 40.23 -24.06 11.39
CA TYR A 621 39.88 -23.90 12.81
C TYR A 621 39.07 -22.62 13.08
N GLU A 622 39.31 -21.55 12.32
CA GLU A 622 38.50 -20.34 12.38
C GLU A 622 37.05 -20.62 11.94
N MET A 623 36.86 -21.36 10.84
CA MET A 623 35.54 -21.78 10.36
C MET A 623 34.75 -22.55 11.43
N LEU A 624 35.41 -23.46 12.16
CA LEU A 624 34.80 -24.23 13.24
C LEU A 624 34.42 -23.38 14.46
N ARG A 625 35.24 -22.37 14.80
CA ARG A 625 34.97 -21.45 15.93
C ARG A 625 33.78 -20.54 15.66
N GLU A 626 33.62 -20.10 14.43
CA GLU A 626 32.49 -19.29 13.97
C GLU A 626 31.20 -20.13 13.76
N GLY A 627 31.22 -21.43 14.07
CA GLY A 627 30.04 -22.31 14.00
C GLY A 627 29.65 -22.79 12.59
N CYS A 628 30.53 -22.64 11.59
CA CYS A 628 30.30 -23.12 10.24
C CYS A 628 30.73 -24.60 10.10
N SER A 629 29.84 -25.47 9.64
CA SER A 629 30.17 -26.89 9.43
C SER A 629 31.04 -27.08 8.16
N PRO A 630 32.09 -27.93 8.20
CA PRO A 630 32.86 -28.27 6.99
C PRO A 630 32.01 -29.03 5.96
N ASP A 631 32.30 -28.86 4.67
CA ASP A 631 31.70 -29.73 3.64
C ASP A 631 32.40 -31.10 3.54
N VAL A 632 31.79 -32.04 2.82
CA VAL A 632 32.30 -33.42 2.62
C VAL A 632 33.63 -33.46 1.85
N ALA A 633 33.97 -32.41 1.10
CA ALA A 633 35.23 -32.32 0.36
C ALA A 633 36.39 -31.87 1.28
N LEU A 634 36.12 -30.99 2.24
CA LEU A 634 37.09 -30.57 3.26
C LEU A 634 37.38 -31.63 4.31
N SER A 635 36.40 -32.49 4.64
CA SER A 635 36.63 -33.61 5.55
C SER A 635 37.56 -34.70 4.99
N ARG A 636 37.80 -34.69 3.66
CA ARG A 636 38.71 -35.59 2.95
C ARG A 636 40.08 -34.98 2.66
N LEU A 637 40.26 -33.68 2.83
CA LEU A 637 41.57 -33.03 2.70
C LEU A 637 42.44 -33.41 3.92
N PRO A 638 43.77 -33.58 3.75
CA PRO A 638 44.68 -34.01 4.82
C PRO A 638 44.94 -32.87 5.82
N LEU A 639 43.89 -32.41 6.49
CA LEU A 639 43.90 -31.36 7.51
C LEU A 639 43.86 -31.93 8.94
N TYR A 640 43.86 -33.27 9.08
CA TYR A 640 43.88 -33.96 10.38
C TYR A 640 45.23 -33.79 11.10
N PRO A 641 45.23 -33.70 12.45
CA PRO A 641 46.46 -33.80 13.23
C PRO A 641 47.02 -35.21 13.06
N VAL A 642 48.29 -35.31 12.68
CA VAL A 642 49.07 -36.55 12.81
C VAL A 642 48.85 -37.05 14.24
N GLY A 643 48.24 -38.24 14.33
CA GLY A 643 47.91 -38.89 15.59
C GLY A 643 49.16 -39.06 16.45
N ARG A 644 48.95 -38.97 17.76
CA ARG A 644 49.95 -39.10 18.82
C ARG A 644 50.60 -40.50 18.90
N SER A 645 50.42 -41.37 17.90
CA SER A 645 50.88 -42.75 17.84
C SER A 645 52.19 -42.97 17.08
N ASP A 646 52.60 -42.04 16.21
CA ASP A 646 53.77 -42.28 15.34
C ASP A 646 55.07 -41.62 15.86
N ILE A 647 55.03 -41.00 17.04
CA ILE A 647 56.20 -40.36 17.68
C ILE A 647 56.95 -41.33 18.63
N LEU A 648 56.47 -42.56 18.84
CA LEU A 648 57.16 -43.54 19.68
C LEU A 648 58.20 -44.41 18.95
N ASN A 649 58.37 -44.30 17.63
CA ASN A 649 59.32 -45.13 16.86
C ASN A 649 60.33 -44.36 16.00
N SER A 650 60.74 -43.15 16.41
CA SER A 650 62.03 -42.62 15.96
C SER A 650 62.74 -41.91 17.11
N GLY A 651 63.91 -42.44 17.47
CA GLY A 651 64.63 -42.10 18.68
C GLY A 651 65.17 -40.66 18.72
N LYS A 652 65.24 -40.16 19.96
CA LYS A 652 66.18 -39.15 20.49
C LYS A 652 66.39 -37.90 19.61
N CYS A 653 65.67 -36.82 19.94
CA CYS A 653 66.19 -35.45 19.78
C CYS A 653 65.73 -34.59 20.97
N ASN A 654 66.68 -34.29 21.86
CA ASN A 654 66.55 -33.28 22.91
C ASN A 654 66.64 -31.88 22.26
N ASP A 655 65.55 -31.13 22.19
CA ASP A 655 65.58 -29.68 21.94
C ASP A 655 64.49 -28.95 22.78
N PRO A 656 64.85 -28.05 23.71
CA PRO A 656 63.89 -27.38 24.60
C PRO A 656 63.03 -26.28 23.94
N ARG A 657 63.11 -26.03 22.63
CA ARG A 657 62.48 -24.85 21.98
C ARG A 657 61.04 -25.01 21.48
N LYS A 658 60.30 -26.05 21.89
CA LYS A 658 58.88 -26.23 21.51
C LYS A 658 57.92 -25.99 22.68
N THR A 659 57.91 -24.76 23.20
CA THR A 659 56.88 -24.24 24.11
C THR A 659 56.51 -22.80 23.76
N ASN A 660 56.05 -22.55 22.52
CA ASN A 660 55.42 -21.26 22.20
C ASN A 660 54.53 -21.30 20.95
N TRP A 661 53.41 -22.01 21.03
CA TRP A 661 52.44 -22.14 19.93
C TRP A 661 51.59 -20.86 19.72
N ILE A 662 51.38 -20.06 20.77
CA ILE A 662 50.55 -18.84 20.71
C ILE A 662 51.35 -17.61 20.20
N GLY A 663 52.66 -17.56 20.47
CA GLY A 663 53.54 -16.46 20.06
C GLY A 663 53.87 -16.43 18.57
N SER A 664 53.85 -17.59 17.90
CA SER A 664 54.19 -17.71 16.47
C SER A 664 53.03 -17.30 15.56
N VAL A 665 51.78 -17.57 15.95
CA VAL A 665 50.57 -17.18 15.19
C VAL A 665 50.36 -15.65 15.20
N LYS A 666 50.67 -14.97 16.30
CA LYS A 666 50.66 -13.49 16.35
C LYS A 666 51.76 -12.86 15.48
N ARG A 667 52.90 -13.53 15.33
CA ARG A 667 54.03 -13.05 14.51
C ARG A 667 53.73 -13.15 13.01
N VAL A 668 53.12 -14.26 12.56
CA VAL A 668 52.70 -14.45 11.16
C VAL A 668 51.57 -13.49 10.76
N LYS A 669 50.58 -13.22 11.64
CA LYS A 669 49.55 -12.17 11.41
C LYS A 669 50.15 -10.77 11.26
N HIS A 670 51.27 -10.48 11.93
CA HIS A 670 51.96 -9.18 11.85
C HIS A 670 52.78 -9.00 10.57
N ASP A 671 53.30 -10.08 9.99
CA ASP A 671 54.08 -10.04 8.75
C ASP A 671 53.22 -9.86 7.50
N PHE A 672 51.98 -10.37 7.49
CA PHE A 672 51.04 -10.21 6.37
C PHE A 672 50.23 -8.90 6.40
N SER A 673 50.19 -8.20 7.54
CA SER A 673 49.47 -6.92 7.72
C SER A 673 50.32 -5.67 7.41
N ARG A 674 51.62 -5.82 7.11
CA ARG A 674 52.49 -4.70 6.72
C ARG A 674 52.56 -4.56 5.19
N PRO A 675 52.22 -3.40 4.60
CA PRO A 675 52.30 -3.16 3.14
C PRO A 675 53.74 -3.07 2.58
N ARG A 676 54.78 -3.45 3.33
CA ARG A 676 56.17 -3.09 3.01
C ARG A 676 56.89 -4.04 2.05
N ALA A 677 56.37 -5.24 1.77
CA ALA A 677 57.03 -6.21 0.89
C ALA A 677 56.45 -6.33 -0.53
N PHE A 678 55.49 -5.47 -0.93
CA PHE A 678 54.80 -5.54 -2.24
C PHE A 678 55.35 -4.59 -3.32
N ALA A 679 56.53 -3.98 -3.11
CA ALA A 679 57.06 -2.93 -3.98
C ALA A 679 57.91 -3.41 -5.16
N ARG A 680 58.14 -4.72 -5.34
CA ARG A 680 58.95 -5.25 -6.45
C ARG A 680 58.27 -6.43 -7.10
N CYS A 681 57.31 -6.15 -7.96
CA CYS A 681 56.98 -6.88 -9.19
C CYS A 681 55.65 -6.34 -9.75
N GLU A 682 55.76 -5.61 -10.88
CA GLU A 682 54.72 -5.28 -11.86
C GLU A 682 53.25 -5.09 -11.40
N VAL A 683 53.02 -4.16 -10.47
CA VAL A 683 51.67 -3.68 -10.13
C VAL A 683 51.68 -2.16 -9.99
N GLY A 684 52.07 -1.44 -11.04
CA GLY A 684 52.20 0.02 -11.00
C GLY A 684 50.87 0.77 -10.83
N SER A 685 49.80 0.32 -11.48
CA SER A 685 48.50 1.02 -11.50
C SER A 685 47.59 0.64 -10.32
N PHE A 686 47.55 -0.65 -9.96
CA PHE A 686 46.64 -1.19 -8.95
C PHE A 686 47.10 -0.89 -7.51
N SER A 687 48.42 -0.86 -7.26
CA SER A 687 48.98 -0.49 -5.94
C SER A 687 48.84 1.01 -5.63
N ARG A 688 48.82 1.86 -6.68
CA ARG A 688 48.50 3.30 -6.57
C ARG A 688 47.03 3.53 -6.27
N LEU A 689 46.14 2.73 -6.87
CA LEU A 689 44.70 2.77 -6.60
C LEU A 689 44.37 2.31 -5.17
N LEU A 690 45.01 1.22 -4.69
CA LEU A 690 44.86 0.73 -3.31
C LEU A 690 45.42 1.70 -2.27
N ARG A 691 46.54 2.40 -2.55
CA ARG A 691 47.05 3.48 -1.69
C ARG A 691 46.12 4.69 -1.65
N ARG A 692 45.43 5.01 -2.74
CA ARG A 692 44.36 6.03 -2.75
C ARG A 692 43.16 5.55 -1.93
N ILE A 693 42.68 4.33 -2.15
CA ILE A 693 41.54 3.77 -1.39
C ILE A 693 41.84 3.74 0.12
N GLY A 694 43.03 3.28 0.55
CA GLY A 694 43.42 3.28 1.97
C GLY A 694 43.61 4.68 2.58
N LYS A 695 43.88 5.72 1.78
CA LYS A 695 43.87 7.12 2.23
C LYS A 695 42.45 7.68 2.36
N TRP A 696 41.52 7.22 1.50
CA TRP A 696 40.13 7.69 1.49
C TRP A 696 39.25 6.96 2.53
N VAL A 697 39.52 5.69 2.83
CA VAL A 697 38.90 4.96 3.96
C VAL A 697 39.17 5.68 5.29
N LYS A 698 40.38 6.23 5.46
CA LYS A 698 40.76 7.01 6.65
C LYS A 698 40.11 8.40 6.76
N LEU A 699 39.55 8.93 5.66
CA LEU A 699 38.79 10.18 5.64
C LEU A 699 37.28 9.93 5.81
N TRP A 700 36.81 8.70 5.58
CA TRP A 700 35.39 8.33 5.64
C TRP A 700 34.93 7.91 7.04
N ASP A 701 35.81 7.31 7.85
CA ASP A 701 35.54 7.08 9.28
C ASP A 701 35.39 8.38 10.08
N ALA A 702 35.74 9.53 9.50
CA ALA A 702 35.63 10.86 10.10
C ALA A 702 34.31 11.59 9.83
N THR A 703 33.32 10.98 9.19
CA THR A 703 32.00 11.61 8.95
C THR A 703 30.89 10.93 9.73
N ASN A 704 30.58 11.41 10.94
CA ASN A 704 29.26 11.35 11.61
C ASN A 704 28.48 10.00 11.67
N TRP A 705 29.14 8.84 11.80
CA TRP A 705 28.44 7.57 12.13
C TRP A 705 28.87 7.05 13.51
N TRP A 706 27.89 6.78 14.37
CA TRP A 706 28.08 6.19 15.70
C TRP A 706 28.11 4.65 15.60
N ILE A 707 28.95 4.01 16.43
CA ILE A 707 29.11 2.55 16.46
C ILE A 707 28.34 2.01 17.67
N GLN A 708 27.54 0.96 17.47
CA GLN A 708 26.81 0.28 18.54
C GLN A 708 27.56 -0.97 19.03
N LEU A 709 27.69 -1.11 20.35
CA LEU A 709 28.25 -2.28 21.03
C LEU A 709 27.20 -2.84 22.00
N ASN A 710 26.88 -4.12 21.88
CA ASN A 710 25.97 -4.82 22.79
C ASN A 710 26.77 -5.67 23.78
N VAL A 711 26.61 -5.41 25.07
CA VAL A 711 27.29 -6.07 26.18
C VAL A 711 26.25 -6.86 26.98
N LYS A 712 26.51 -8.16 27.18
CA LYS A 712 25.68 -9.04 28.02
C LYS A 712 26.40 -9.27 29.34
N CYS A 713 25.75 -8.92 30.46
CA CYS A 713 26.31 -9.03 31.80
C CYS A 713 25.38 -9.86 32.70
N GLU A 714 25.94 -10.84 33.40
CA GLU A 714 25.23 -11.60 34.44
C GLU A 714 25.46 -10.95 35.81
N THR A 715 24.37 -10.76 36.57
CA THR A 715 24.42 -10.17 37.92
C THR A 715 23.24 -10.66 38.78
N LYS A 716 23.21 -10.30 40.06
CA LYS A 716 22.12 -10.61 40.99
C LYS A 716 21.34 -9.35 41.35
N THR A 717 20.01 -9.47 41.44
CA THR A 717 19.14 -8.41 41.98
C THR A 717 19.19 -8.41 43.52
N LYS A 718 18.55 -7.40 44.13
CA LYS A 718 18.37 -7.28 45.60
C LYS A 718 17.80 -8.55 46.26
N ASP A 719 16.98 -9.31 45.52
CA ASP A 719 16.35 -10.56 45.98
C ASP A 719 17.19 -11.82 45.69
N ASN A 720 18.50 -11.67 45.43
CA ASN A 720 19.42 -12.78 45.11
C ASN A 720 19.02 -13.61 43.87
N VAL A 721 18.27 -13.02 42.94
CA VAL A 721 17.91 -13.65 41.67
C VAL A 721 18.96 -13.34 40.61
N PHE A 722 19.49 -14.37 39.96
CA PHE A 722 20.38 -14.23 38.81
C PHE A 722 19.61 -13.68 37.59
N VAL A 723 20.12 -12.58 37.02
CA VAL A 723 19.59 -11.90 35.84
C VAL A 723 20.69 -11.62 34.83
N ASN A 724 20.34 -11.74 33.55
CA ASN A 724 21.16 -11.34 32.42
C ASN A 724 20.70 -9.98 31.90
N VAL A 725 21.56 -8.98 32.05
CA VAL A 725 21.34 -7.61 31.59
C VAL A 725 22.02 -7.41 30.25
N VAL A 726 21.27 -6.96 29.24
CA VAL A 726 21.80 -6.61 27.92
C VAL A 726 21.86 -5.09 27.78
N ALA A 727 23.06 -4.53 27.77
CA ALA A 727 23.31 -3.11 27.57
C ALA A 727 23.81 -2.82 26.15
N SER A 728 23.23 -1.83 25.50
CA SER A 728 23.65 -1.31 24.20
C SER A 728 24.28 0.07 24.40
N VAL A 729 25.56 0.19 24.06
CA VAL A 729 26.34 1.43 24.15
C VAL A 729 26.65 1.92 22.74
N GLN A 730 26.30 3.16 22.44
CA GLN A 730 26.63 3.85 21.21
C GLN A 730 27.76 4.84 21.48
N TYR A 731 28.84 4.76 20.70
CA TYR A 731 30.00 5.64 20.86
C TYR A 731 30.58 6.06 19.51
N ARG A 732 31.26 7.20 19.49
CA ARG A 732 31.93 7.75 18.30
C ARG A 732 33.29 8.34 18.68
N THR A 733 34.18 8.47 17.70
CA THR A 733 35.46 9.17 17.88
C THR A 733 35.24 10.68 17.74
N VAL A 734 35.83 11.46 18.63
CA VAL A 734 35.82 12.93 18.50
C VAL A 734 36.69 13.31 17.29
N ALA A 735 36.11 14.01 16.32
CA ALA A 735 36.73 14.31 15.02
C ALA A 735 38.11 15.02 15.18
N ASP A 736 38.22 15.94 16.14
CA ASP A 736 39.42 16.74 16.37
C ASP A 736 40.56 15.98 17.09
N LYS A 737 40.27 14.80 17.66
CA LYS A 737 41.23 14.00 18.45
C LYS A 737 41.33 12.54 17.97
N ALA A 738 41.03 12.28 16.69
CA ALA A 738 41.03 10.93 16.12
C ALA A 738 42.41 10.24 16.18
N SER A 739 43.52 10.99 16.14
CA SER A 739 44.87 10.43 16.31
C SER A 739 45.09 9.86 17.72
N ASP A 740 44.63 10.59 18.74
CA ASP A 740 44.77 10.20 20.14
C ASP A 740 43.98 8.94 20.46
N ALA A 741 42.76 8.83 19.92
CA ALA A 741 41.92 7.65 20.06
C ALA A 741 42.60 6.38 19.50
N PHE A 742 43.39 6.51 18.43
CA PHE A 742 44.07 5.38 17.79
C PHE A 742 45.29 4.90 18.57
N TYR A 743 46.06 5.81 19.16
CA TYR A 743 47.31 5.45 19.85
C TYR A 743 47.14 5.15 21.34
N LYS A 744 46.15 5.75 22.01
CA LYS A 744 45.97 5.60 23.46
C LYS A 744 45.22 4.33 23.85
N LEU A 745 44.39 3.76 22.97
CA LEU A 745 43.54 2.62 23.30
C LEU A 745 43.61 1.52 22.24
N THR A 746 44.26 0.39 22.57
CA THR A 746 44.45 -0.73 21.65
C THR A 746 43.17 -1.52 21.37
N ASN A 747 42.33 -1.72 22.39
CA ASN A 747 41.04 -2.42 22.25
C ASN A 747 39.89 -1.66 22.92
N LYS A 748 39.23 -0.82 22.14
CA LYS A 748 38.10 0.01 22.60
C LYS A 748 36.87 -0.77 23.05
N ARG A 749 36.61 -1.95 22.47
CA ARG A 749 35.42 -2.75 22.80
C ARG A 749 35.55 -3.41 24.17
N GLU A 750 36.70 -4.02 24.44
CA GLU A 750 36.97 -4.64 25.75
C GLU A 750 36.99 -3.61 26.87
N GLN A 751 37.54 -2.41 26.62
CA GLN A 751 37.57 -1.35 27.62
C GLN A 751 36.16 -0.89 28.02
N ILE A 752 35.32 -0.56 27.03
CA ILE A 752 33.91 -0.16 27.27
C ILE A 752 33.16 -1.29 27.97
N GLN A 753 33.38 -2.55 27.54
CA GLN A 753 32.75 -3.72 28.16
C GLN A 753 33.12 -3.86 29.64
N SER A 754 34.37 -3.60 30.02
CA SER A 754 34.81 -3.66 31.43
C SER A 754 34.07 -2.63 32.29
N TYR A 755 34.02 -1.36 31.84
CA TYR A 755 33.32 -0.31 32.58
C TYR A 755 31.82 -0.59 32.71
N VAL A 756 31.18 -1.09 31.65
CA VAL A 756 29.78 -1.50 31.69
C VAL A 756 29.56 -2.62 32.72
N PHE A 757 30.47 -3.59 32.82
CA PHE A 757 30.37 -4.66 33.82
C PHE A 757 30.47 -4.15 35.25
N ASP A 758 31.39 -3.22 35.53
CA ASP A 758 31.58 -2.68 36.89
C ASP A 758 30.35 -1.90 37.34
N VAL A 759 29.78 -1.05 36.48
CA VAL A 759 28.60 -0.24 36.81
C VAL A 759 27.36 -1.11 36.98
N ILE A 760 27.14 -2.10 36.09
CA ILE A 760 25.98 -3.00 36.19
C ILE A 760 26.07 -3.84 37.47
N ARG A 761 27.24 -4.37 37.82
CA ARG A 761 27.44 -5.16 39.06
C ARG A 761 27.29 -4.32 40.32
N ALA A 762 27.62 -3.03 40.28
CA ALA A 762 27.45 -2.13 41.42
C ALA A 762 26.00 -1.62 41.60
N SER A 763 25.26 -1.47 40.50
CA SER A 763 23.96 -0.79 40.48
C SER A 763 22.77 -1.74 40.58
N VAL A 764 22.83 -2.90 39.95
CA VAL A 764 21.70 -3.86 39.90
C VAL A 764 21.34 -4.47 41.27
N PRO A 765 22.29 -4.76 42.19
CA PRO A 765 21.95 -5.28 43.51
C PRO A 765 21.16 -4.31 44.41
N LYS A 766 21.12 -3.02 44.08
CA LYS A 766 20.44 -1.97 44.87
C LYS A 766 19.00 -1.71 44.46
N LEU A 767 18.53 -2.29 43.35
CA LEU A 767 17.26 -1.95 42.71
C LEU A 767 16.21 -3.05 42.91
N GLU A 768 14.96 -2.63 43.05
CA GLU A 768 13.80 -3.52 43.09
C GLU A 768 13.36 -3.89 41.66
N PRO A 769 13.01 -5.16 41.39
CA PRO A 769 12.63 -5.60 40.05
C PRO A 769 11.29 -5.00 39.59
N ASP A 770 11.20 -4.71 38.29
CA ASP A 770 9.97 -4.37 37.53
C ASP A 770 9.39 -2.94 37.60
N THR A 771 10.22 -1.94 37.35
CA THR A 771 9.72 -0.66 36.80
C THR A 771 10.55 -0.18 35.62
N SER A 772 9.90 0.40 34.59
CA SER A 772 10.59 1.05 33.47
C SER A 772 11.59 2.14 33.91
N LEU A 773 11.41 2.64 35.12
CA LEU A 773 12.30 3.59 35.81
C LEU A 773 13.67 2.98 36.16
N SER A 774 13.74 1.71 36.61
CA SER A 774 15.00 1.09 37.02
C SER A 774 15.97 0.89 35.84
N ARG A 775 15.45 0.52 34.66
CA ARG A 775 16.24 0.41 33.41
C ARG A 775 16.86 1.73 32.99
N ARG A 776 16.12 2.84 33.15
CA ARG A 776 16.61 4.19 32.84
C ARG A 776 17.70 4.65 33.81
N MET A 777 17.56 4.32 35.09
CA MET A 777 18.57 4.65 36.09
C MET A 777 19.89 3.92 35.86
N ILE A 778 19.83 2.62 35.51
CA ILE A 778 21.03 1.83 35.18
C ILE A 778 21.68 2.35 33.90
N ALA A 779 20.90 2.64 32.85
CA ALA A 779 21.43 3.22 31.62
C ALA A 779 22.16 4.54 31.91
N LYS A 780 21.52 5.45 32.65
CA LYS A 780 22.14 6.74 32.99
C LYS A 780 23.42 6.60 33.81
N ALA A 781 23.46 5.69 34.78
CA ALA A 781 24.67 5.43 35.55
C ALA A 781 25.84 4.90 34.68
N VAL A 782 25.53 4.06 33.68
CA VAL A 782 26.52 3.54 32.72
C VAL A 782 27.01 4.65 31.78
N GLU A 783 26.12 5.53 31.35
CA GLU A 783 26.44 6.70 30.51
C GLU A 783 27.38 7.67 31.23
N ASP A 784 27.04 8.08 32.45
CA ASP A 784 27.82 9.06 33.23
C ASP A 784 29.25 8.57 33.52
N GLU A 785 29.44 7.28 33.81
CA GLU A 785 30.77 6.72 34.09
C GLU A 785 31.58 6.47 32.81
N LEU A 786 30.94 5.99 31.74
CA LEU A 786 31.61 5.82 30.46
C LEU A 786 32.02 7.15 29.85
N GLU A 787 31.20 8.20 29.95
CA GLU A 787 31.54 9.52 29.42
C GLU A 787 32.81 10.06 30.09
N LYS A 788 32.89 10.01 31.42
CA LYS A 788 34.09 10.43 32.17
C LYS A 788 35.33 9.64 31.76
N ALA A 789 35.23 8.31 31.66
CA ALA A 789 36.37 7.43 31.39
C ALA A 789 36.82 7.47 29.92
N MET A 790 35.88 7.52 28.98
CA MET A 790 36.14 7.39 27.54
C MET A 790 36.53 8.71 26.86
N LEU A 791 36.14 9.86 27.43
CA LEU A 791 36.60 11.18 26.97
C LEU A 791 38.13 11.31 27.04
N THR A 792 38.77 10.72 28.07
CA THR A 792 40.25 10.67 28.21
C THR A 792 40.94 9.98 27.03
N TYR A 793 40.24 9.04 26.39
CA TYR A 793 40.71 8.29 25.22
C TYR A 793 40.15 8.85 23.89
N ALA A 794 39.59 10.06 23.90
CA ALA A 794 39.01 10.72 22.73
C ALA A 794 37.81 9.98 22.09
N TYR A 795 37.04 9.26 22.91
CA TYR A 795 35.77 8.65 22.54
C TYR A 795 34.60 9.38 23.23
N ASP A 796 33.56 9.67 22.46
CA ASP A 796 32.33 10.31 22.89
C ASP A 796 31.21 9.27 22.95
N ILE A 797 30.49 9.21 24.07
CA ILE A 797 29.37 8.27 24.27
C ILE A 797 28.09 8.99 23.86
N VAL A 798 27.43 8.49 22.82
CA VAL A 798 26.25 9.14 22.24
C VAL A 798 24.99 8.77 23.02
N GLN A 799 24.86 7.48 23.38
CA GLN A 799 23.71 6.98 24.11
C GLN A 799 24.01 5.60 24.71
N THR A 800 23.45 5.33 25.89
CA THR A 800 23.39 3.98 26.45
C THR A 800 21.94 3.55 26.73
N LEU A 801 21.64 2.28 26.47
CA LEU A 801 20.31 1.71 26.64
C LEU A 801 20.40 0.32 27.26
N ILE A 802 19.55 0.02 28.25
CA ILE A 802 19.35 -1.35 28.73
C ILE A 802 18.20 -1.95 27.93
N VAL A 803 18.52 -2.92 27.05
CA VAL A 803 17.58 -3.55 26.11
C VAL A 803 16.64 -4.49 26.85
N ASP A 804 17.20 -5.37 27.68
CA ASP A 804 16.41 -6.25 28.52
C ASP A 804 17.16 -6.69 29.78
N ILE A 805 16.39 -7.11 30.79
CA ILE A 805 16.85 -7.73 32.02
C ILE A 805 16.10 -9.07 32.12
N GLU A 806 16.73 -10.13 31.64
CA GLU A 806 16.12 -11.46 31.58
C GLU A 806 16.49 -12.28 32.83
N PRO A 807 15.53 -12.84 33.59
CA PRO A 807 15.85 -13.79 34.65
C PRO A 807 16.36 -15.11 34.06
N ASP A 808 17.22 -15.80 34.81
CA ASP A 808 17.69 -17.14 34.45
C ASP A 808 16.51 -18.08 34.13
N VAL A 809 16.70 -18.98 33.16
CA VAL A 809 15.68 -19.93 32.65
C VAL A 809 15.04 -20.73 33.79
N ASN A 810 15.83 -21.12 34.80
CA ASN A 810 15.34 -21.88 35.95
C ASN A 810 14.51 -21.01 36.89
N VAL A 811 14.89 -19.75 37.10
CA VAL A 811 14.12 -18.80 37.93
C VAL A 811 12.82 -18.40 37.23
N LYS A 812 12.86 -18.18 35.91
CA LYS A 812 11.66 -17.93 35.10
C LYS A 812 10.66 -19.08 35.18
N ARG A 813 11.14 -20.34 35.24
CA ARG A 813 10.29 -21.52 35.43
C ARG A 813 9.63 -21.53 36.82
N ALA A 814 10.42 -21.34 37.89
CA ALA A 814 9.92 -21.29 39.26
C ALA A 814 8.92 -20.12 39.48
N MET A 815 9.22 -18.94 38.95
CA MET A 815 8.34 -17.76 39.04
C MET A 815 7.02 -17.98 38.30
N ASN A 816 7.06 -18.63 37.14
CA ASN A 816 5.85 -18.99 36.39
C ASN A 816 4.98 -20.01 37.13
N GLU A 817 5.59 -20.98 37.81
CA GLU A 817 4.90 -21.96 38.67
C GLU A 817 4.26 -21.29 39.89
N ILE A 818 4.97 -20.37 40.56
CA ILE A 818 4.44 -19.59 41.69
C ILE A 818 3.28 -18.70 41.23
N ASN A 819 3.42 -18.00 40.10
CA ASN A 819 2.36 -17.17 39.54
C ASN A 819 1.17 -18.00 39.03
N ALA A 820 1.40 -19.21 38.53
CA ALA A 820 0.33 -20.15 38.19
C ALA A 820 -0.42 -20.62 39.46
N ALA A 821 0.31 -20.95 40.52
CA ALA A 821 -0.26 -21.32 41.82
C ALA A 821 -1.04 -20.17 42.48
N ALA A 822 -0.51 -18.94 42.42
CA ALA A 822 -1.19 -17.75 42.91
C ALA A 822 -2.49 -17.47 42.12
N ARG A 823 -2.45 -17.57 40.78
CA ARG A 823 -3.66 -17.46 39.93
C ARG A 823 -4.69 -18.54 40.25
N MET A 824 -4.27 -19.76 40.56
CA MET A 824 -5.18 -20.80 41.04
C MET A 824 -5.79 -20.46 42.40
N ARG A 825 -5.01 -19.94 43.36
CA ARG A 825 -5.51 -19.50 44.67
C ARG A 825 -6.52 -18.35 44.55
N THR A 826 -6.28 -17.36 43.67
CA THR A 826 -7.23 -16.26 43.40
C THR A 826 -8.49 -16.77 42.69
N ARG A 827 -8.37 -17.76 41.80
CA ARG A 827 -9.52 -18.45 41.17
C ARG A 827 -10.34 -19.28 42.18
N LEU A 828 -9.69 -19.86 43.18
CA LEU A 828 -10.35 -20.60 44.25
C LEU A 828 -11.05 -19.65 45.24
N HIS A 829 -10.47 -18.50 45.55
CA HIS A 829 -11.10 -17.48 46.38
C HIS A 829 -12.31 -16.80 45.71
N THR A 830 -12.29 -16.65 44.40
CA THR A 830 -13.44 -16.12 43.63
C THR A 830 -14.56 -17.15 43.39
N ARG A 831 -14.34 -18.43 43.71
CA ARG A 831 -15.29 -19.55 43.50
C ARG A 831 -16.04 -20.04 44.76
N LYS A 832 -16.30 -19.19 45.76
CA LYS A 832 -17.34 -19.45 46.78
C LYS A 832 -18.66 -18.73 46.42
N PRO A 833 -19.85 -19.34 46.59
CA PRO A 833 -20.87 -19.33 45.53
C PRO A 833 -22.04 -18.35 45.77
N LYS A 834 -22.39 -17.57 44.73
CA LYS A 834 -23.77 -17.12 44.46
C LYS A 834 -24.47 -18.21 43.63
N GLN A 835 -24.95 -19.26 44.28
CA GLN A 835 -25.80 -20.27 43.62
C GLN A 835 -26.93 -20.71 44.57
N LYS A 836 -27.87 -19.79 44.81
CA LYS A 836 -29.26 -20.11 45.17
C LYS A 836 -30.14 -19.38 44.16
N ARG A 837 -30.66 -20.13 43.18
CA ARG A 837 -31.98 -20.02 42.53
C ARG A 837 -31.89 -20.43 41.05
N TYR A 838 -32.84 -21.28 40.67
CA TYR A 838 -33.13 -21.80 39.32
C TYR A 838 -32.08 -22.80 38.80
N CYS A 839 -32.37 -24.06 38.47
CA CYS A 839 -33.60 -24.65 37.96
C CYS A 839 -33.85 -26.06 38.53
N ARG A 840 -35.06 -26.29 39.02
CA ARG A 840 -35.75 -27.58 38.90
C ARG A 840 -36.19 -27.76 37.43
N SER A 841 -36.45 -29.01 37.07
CA SER A 841 -37.07 -29.51 35.83
C SER A 841 -36.17 -29.54 34.58
N ARG A 842 -35.55 -30.69 34.30
CA ARG A 842 -36.16 -31.83 33.59
C ARG A 842 -35.13 -32.96 33.49
N LYS A 843 -35.41 -34.05 34.20
CA LYS A 843 -34.87 -35.38 33.88
C LYS A 843 -35.53 -35.83 32.58
N LEU A 844 -34.76 -36.45 31.69
CA LEU A 844 -35.11 -37.69 31.00
C LEU A 844 -33.83 -38.24 30.33
N SER A 845 -33.52 -39.47 30.72
CA SER A 845 -32.38 -40.33 30.36
C SER A 845 -32.46 -40.83 28.91
N PRO A 846 -31.39 -41.45 28.38
CA PRO A 846 -31.29 -42.90 28.50
C PRO A 846 -29.87 -43.43 28.77
N SER A 847 -29.79 -44.37 29.72
CA SER A 847 -28.70 -45.32 29.91
C SER A 847 -29.30 -46.71 29.74
N ILE A 848 -28.96 -47.42 28.66
CA ILE A 848 -29.05 -48.90 28.60
C ILE A 848 -27.97 -49.39 27.62
N TYR A 849 -26.96 -50.10 28.11
CA TYR A 849 -26.43 -51.28 27.43
C TYR A 849 -25.95 -52.30 28.48
N TRP A 850 -26.81 -53.32 28.69
CA TRP A 850 -26.58 -54.74 28.95
C TRP A 850 -25.71 -55.23 30.12
N ASP A 851 -26.36 -56.01 31.00
CA ASP A 851 -25.82 -57.25 31.56
C ASP A 851 -26.94 -58.30 31.75
N SER A 852 -26.56 -59.58 31.56
CA SER A 852 -27.27 -60.86 31.80
C SER A 852 -28.45 -61.23 30.86
N VAL A 853 -28.39 -62.27 30.01
CA VAL A 853 -28.21 -63.73 30.22
C VAL A 853 -29.46 -64.44 30.79
N LEU A 854 -30.15 -65.15 29.87
CA LEU A 854 -30.96 -66.39 29.97
C LEU A 854 -32.34 -66.40 30.67
N GLY A 855 -33.36 -66.79 29.88
CA GLY A 855 -34.60 -67.41 30.35
C GLY A 855 -35.74 -67.44 29.31
N MET A 856 -35.80 -68.54 28.54
CA MET A 856 -36.83 -68.96 27.55
C MET A 856 -36.89 -68.31 26.17
#